data_AF-A0A3S9SWH1-F1
#
_entry.id   AF-A0A3S9SWH1-F1
#
_cell.length_a   1.000
_cell.length_b   1.000
_cell.length_c   1.000
_cell.angle_alpha   90.00
_cell.angle_beta   90.00
_cell.angle_gamma   90.00
#
_symmetry.space_group_name_H-M   'P 1'
#
loop_
_entity.id
_entity.type
_entity.pdbx_description
1 polymer ?
#
loop_
_entity_poly.entity_id
_entity_poly.type
_entity_poly.pdbx_seq_one_letter_code
_entity_poly.pdbx_strand_id
1 'polypeptide(L)'
;MVKKRFVLLGIIILIMTITYTVYAQLDQFGNLRLGNEYIEIVVNGNEENMGRFAIDITGGNPVSPGDDGEPLIYGRPRPWTSYSTIFIDGEYYVFGGKTEQRAGRDAKYGEVTVPPKIIKEGGQSAILTTTVFDQIEVEQILTFAKSSTTGLYDTVLIKYRFTNHDQIKHKIGLRIMLDTMLGTNDGAPFRVGEKAITTDTYFIKGSLPDFWQAFDALSDPKVTAQGTIKGPDVTTPDKVYFADWGSMADGLWNFQFEPGEEFWRKGEYELDSAIALYWAPEYLDPGDSRTYTTKYGLGGITIVPGLLSVGVTSPAEVIFDTKTTSFPVIAYIENTSEIVAKDVTAQIQLPAGFAVVGNETVKNLGNLKPGSTGQVAWEVVPVKGSKIPERIVYKVKVDASNTDDNQVQRQVNFTPPPRFKTWLEYPENLSVRYGRIEPNPFNLLLHLKNEGGSPAYEVMGQVILPPGMDFAQKEKMSKYIGVLKPGEEYVIPWMIKTSDLISGKLPFGVEVRSLNSPKISLIGNVTIPELTSQVFMVPLKEEIKTGEYFGIRFMAANIEDMHEVSIRLAYDPEVAKAMYVSRGTLFVLKKESLKTKLLPWINPNINHKQGLITIMGNLAEQTEKSGVLAEVYFKALQPGLLTITFDEVKISNVNGDIIPLKVENLEIEIQE
;
A
#
# COMPACT_ATOMS: atom_id res chain seq x y z
N MET A 1 -33.67 -60.41 -33.00
CA MET A 1 -32.84 -59.21 -32.73
C MET A 1 -33.64 -58.24 -31.89
N VAL A 2 -33.39 -58.19 -30.57
CA VAL A 2 -34.06 -57.28 -29.63
C VAL A 2 -33.11 -56.10 -29.39
N LYS A 3 -33.51 -54.90 -29.83
CA LYS A 3 -32.75 -53.66 -29.57
C LYS A 3 -32.96 -53.23 -28.11
N LYS A 4 -31.94 -53.40 -27.27
CA LYS A 4 -31.87 -52.75 -25.95
C LYS A 4 -31.57 -51.26 -26.14
N ARG A 5 -32.50 -50.40 -25.73
CA ARG A 5 -32.28 -48.96 -25.55
C ARG A 5 -31.49 -48.76 -24.25
N PHE A 6 -30.26 -48.27 -24.36
CA PHE A 6 -29.53 -47.71 -23.22
C PHE A 6 -30.14 -46.34 -22.90
N VAL A 7 -30.70 -46.21 -21.70
CA VAL A 7 -31.05 -44.90 -21.12
C VAL A 7 -29.79 -44.40 -20.42
N LEU A 8 -29.22 -43.33 -20.96
CA LEU A 8 -28.10 -42.60 -20.35
C LEU A 8 -28.69 -41.72 -19.24
N LEU A 9 -28.51 -42.10 -17.97
CA LEU A 9 -28.86 -41.25 -16.84
C LEU A 9 -27.76 -40.20 -16.67
N GLY A 10 -28.02 -38.97 -17.09
CA GLY A 10 -27.11 -37.85 -16.87
C GLY A 10 -27.10 -37.45 -15.40
N ILE A 11 -25.97 -37.63 -14.72
CA ILE A 11 -25.70 -37.05 -13.41
C ILE A 11 -25.45 -35.56 -13.62
N ILE A 12 -26.44 -34.73 -13.28
CA ILE A 12 -26.27 -33.29 -13.14
C ILE A 12 -25.46 -33.07 -11.85
N ILE A 13 -24.17 -32.77 -12.02
CA ILE A 13 -23.33 -32.27 -10.92
C ILE A 13 -23.80 -30.84 -10.64
N LEU A 14 -24.63 -30.70 -9.60
CA LEU A 14 -25.01 -29.41 -9.04
C LEU A 14 -23.74 -28.82 -8.38
N ILE A 15 -23.09 -27.88 -9.04
CA ILE A 15 -22.04 -27.06 -8.42
C ILE A 15 -22.77 -26.17 -7.39
N MET A 16 -22.84 -26.61 -6.13
CA MET A 16 -23.17 -25.73 -5.02
C MET A 16 -22.05 -24.70 -4.91
N THR A 17 -22.31 -23.48 -5.37
CA THR A 17 -21.52 -22.33 -4.97
C THR A 17 -21.76 -22.13 -3.47
N ILE A 18 -20.81 -22.57 -2.63
CA ILE A 18 -20.81 -22.23 -1.21
C ILE A 18 -20.66 -20.70 -1.14
N THR A 19 -21.75 -20.01 -0.80
CA THR A 19 -21.72 -18.57 -0.57
C THR A 19 -21.04 -18.32 0.77
N TYR A 20 -19.87 -17.70 0.72
CA TYR A 20 -19.09 -17.29 1.89
C TYR A 20 -19.91 -16.27 2.71
N THR A 21 -20.38 -16.64 3.91
CA THR A 21 -21.20 -15.75 4.74
C THR A 21 -20.31 -15.06 5.77
N VAL A 22 -20.05 -13.77 5.54
CA VAL A 22 -19.37 -12.90 6.51
C VAL A 22 -20.42 -12.12 7.30
N TYR A 23 -20.29 -12.10 8.62
CA TYR A 23 -21.15 -11.31 9.50
C TYR A 23 -20.31 -10.39 10.40
N ALA A 24 -20.91 -9.30 10.87
CA ALA A 24 -20.31 -8.42 11.86
C ALA A 24 -21.34 -8.02 12.91
N GLN A 25 -20.94 -7.93 14.17
CA GLN A 25 -21.82 -7.58 15.28
C GLN A 25 -21.06 -6.93 16.44
N LEU A 26 -21.74 -6.09 17.21
CA LEU A 26 -21.26 -5.64 18.52
C LEU A 26 -21.81 -6.59 19.58
N ASP A 27 -20.93 -7.17 20.41
CA ASP A 27 -21.36 -8.08 21.47
C ASP A 27 -21.74 -7.36 22.77
N GLN A 28 -22.30 -8.12 23.72
CA GLN A 28 -22.71 -7.60 25.03
C GLN A 28 -21.56 -7.08 25.91
N PHE A 29 -20.31 -7.37 25.55
CA PHE A 29 -19.11 -6.94 26.27
C PHE A 29 -18.47 -5.69 25.64
N GLY A 30 -19.07 -5.14 24.59
CA GLY A 30 -18.56 -3.98 23.86
C GLY A 30 -17.48 -4.33 22.82
N ASN A 31 -17.36 -5.60 22.42
CA ASN A 31 -16.43 -6.00 21.37
C ASN A 31 -17.08 -5.96 19.99
N LEU A 32 -16.34 -5.48 18.99
CA LEU A 32 -16.70 -5.63 17.59
C LEU A 32 -16.22 -6.99 17.09
N ARG A 33 -17.15 -7.81 16.61
CA ARG A 33 -16.91 -9.14 16.06
C ARG A 33 -17.08 -9.14 14.55
N LEU A 34 -16.19 -9.83 13.84
CA LEU A 34 -16.25 -10.10 12.41
C LEU A 34 -15.99 -11.59 12.20
N GLY A 35 -16.98 -12.34 11.72
CA GLY A 35 -16.91 -13.80 11.61
C GLY A 35 -17.24 -14.33 10.21
N ASN A 36 -16.76 -15.53 9.92
CA ASN A 36 -17.14 -16.38 8.79
C ASN A 36 -17.46 -17.81 9.28
N GLU A 37 -17.62 -18.77 8.37
CA GLU A 37 -17.92 -20.16 8.71
C GLU A 37 -16.81 -20.91 9.46
N TYR A 38 -15.57 -20.40 9.49
CA TYR A 38 -14.41 -21.06 10.09
C TYR A 38 -13.92 -20.37 11.37
N ILE A 39 -13.79 -19.05 11.36
CA ILE A 39 -13.22 -18.25 12.45
C ILE A 39 -13.94 -16.91 12.66
N GLU A 40 -13.72 -16.31 13.83
CA GLU A 40 -14.19 -14.99 14.22
C GLU A 40 -13.05 -14.14 14.79
N ILE A 41 -12.98 -12.88 14.35
CA ILE A 41 -12.11 -11.85 14.88
C ILE A 41 -12.90 -11.07 15.92
N VAL A 42 -12.39 -10.98 17.15
CA VAL A 42 -13.01 -10.23 18.25
C VAL A 42 -12.10 -9.07 18.61
N VAL A 43 -12.55 -7.82 18.45
CA VAL A 43 -11.77 -6.62 18.79
C VAL A 43 -12.45 -5.86 19.92
N ASN A 44 -11.70 -5.57 20.98
CA ASN A 44 -12.20 -4.83 22.13
C ASN A 44 -12.49 -3.36 21.76
N GLY A 45 -13.75 -2.94 21.93
CA GLY A 45 -14.22 -1.58 21.65
C GLY A 45 -14.38 -0.70 22.89
N ASN A 46 -14.02 -1.18 24.08
CA ASN A 46 -14.08 -0.40 25.32
C ASN A 46 -12.89 0.55 25.44
N GLU A 47 -13.00 1.58 26.30
CA GLU A 47 -11.89 2.52 26.58
C GLU A 47 -10.63 1.80 27.07
N GLU A 48 -10.81 0.84 28.00
CA GLU A 48 -9.74 -0.04 28.45
C GLU A 48 -9.47 -1.13 27.40
N ASN A 49 -8.21 -1.32 27.02
CA ASN A 49 -7.76 -2.32 26.05
C ASN A 49 -8.31 -2.14 24.62
N MET A 50 -8.77 -0.94 24.24
CA MET A 50 -9.31 -0.69 22.90
C MET A 50 -8.36 -1.16 21.79
N GLY A 51 -8.88 -1.87 20.78
CA GLY A 51 -8.08 -2.33 19.63
C GLY A 51 -7.24 -3.59 19.89
N ARG A 52 -7.27 -4.14 21.12
CA ARG A 52 -6.77 -5.51 21.36
C ARG A 52 -7.74 -6.52 20.76
N PHE A 53 -7.20 -7.63 20.27
CA PHE A 53 -7.99 -8.62 19.55
C PHE A 53 -7.71 -10.05 20.01
N ALA A 54 -8.70 -10.91 19.80
CA ALA A 54 -8.61 -12.35 19.91
C ALA A 54 -9.15 -13.00 18.62
N ILE A 55 -8.84 -14.29 18.45
CA ILE A 55 -9.33 -15.09 17.32
C ILE A 55 -9.97 -16.34 17.89
N ASP A 56 -11.20 -16.57 17.46
CA ASP A 56 -12.06 -17.65 17.90
C ASP A 56 -12.38 -18.56 16.72
N ILE A 57 -12.56 -19.85 16.96
CA ILE A 57 -13.03 -20.81 15.96
C ILE A 57 -14.55 -20.77 15.96
N THR A 58 -15.19 -20.64 14.79
CA THR A 58 -16.65 -20.71 14.65
C THR A 58 -17.08 -22.14 14.33
N GLY A 59 -17.14 -22.51 13.05
CA GLY A 59 -17.38 -23.88 12.58
C GLY A 59 -16.11 -24.62 12.13
N GLY A 60 -14.94 -24.05 12.40
CA GLY A 60 -13.66 -24.73 12.37
C GLY A 60 -13.30 -25.45 11.07
N ASN A 61 -12.56 -26.56 11.20
CA ASN A 61 -12.23 -27.41 10.08
C ASN A 61 -13.47 -28.24 9.67
N PRO A 62 -14.02 -28.09 8.45
CA PRO A 62 -15.23 -28.81 8.02
C PRO A 62 -15.10 -30.34 8.03
N VAL A 63 -13.88 -30.86 8.10
CA VAL A 63 -13.56 -32.30 8.11
C VAL A 63 -13.36 -32.84 9.53
N SER A 64 -13.22 -31.98 10.54
CA SER A 64 -13.04 -32.38 11.95
C SER A 64 -13.76 -31.38 12.88
N PRO A 65 -15.02 -31.64 13.29
CA PRO A 65 -15.84 -30.71 14.09
C PRO A 65 -15.39 -30.59 15.57
N GLY A 66 -14.19 -31.04 15.90
CA GLY A 66 -13.66 -31.08 17.27
C GLY A 66 -13.13 -29.74 17.78
N ASP A 67 -13.04 -28.72 16.91
CA ASP A 67 -12.52 -27.38 17.19
C ASP A 67 -13.60 -26.29 17.30
N ASP A 68 -14.87 -26.60 17.02
CA ASP A 68 -15.97 -25.62 17.01
C ASP A 68 -16.05 -24.84 18.34
N GLY A 69 -15.94 -23.51 18.25
CA GLY A 69 -16.06 -22.60 19.40
C GLY A 69 -14.79 -22.42 20.24
N GLU A 70 -13.71 -23.16 19.97
CA GLU A 70 -12.46 -23.10 20.76
C GLU A 70 -11.66 -21.80 20.46
N PRO A 71 -10.85 -21.29 21.42
CA PRO A 71 -9.97 -20.14 21.20
C PRO A 71 -8.68 -20.51 20.46
N LEU A 72 -8.18 -19.56 19.65
CA LEU A 72 -6.81 -19.55 19.12
C LEU A 72 -5.90 -18.52 19.80
N ILE A 73 -6.49 -17.52 20.46
CA ILE A 73 -5.79 -16.51 21.28
C ILE A 73 -6.46 -16.47 22.65
N TYR A 74 -5.67 -16.38 23.71
CA TYR A 74 -6.19 -16.24 25.07
C TYR A 74 -6.88 -14.87 25.29
N GLY A 75 -7.68 -14.74 26.36
CA GLY A 75 -8.18 -13.44 26.83
C GLY A 75 -9.66 -13.17 26.54
N ARG A 76 -10.48 -14.23 26.42
CA ARG A 76 -11.94 -14.10 26.40
C ARG A 76 -12.49 -13.68 27.78
N PRO A 77 -13.67 -13.02 27.87
CA PRO A 77 -14.49 -12.52 26.75
C PRO A 77 -14.06 -11.14 26.24
N ARG A 78 -13.08 -10.47 26.87
CA ARG A 78 -12.59 -9.14 26.50
C ARG A 78 -11.11 -9.21 26.17
N PRO A 79 -10.72 -9.22 24.88
CA PRO A 79 -9.33 -9.37 24.48
C PRO A 79 -8.41 -8.39 25.22
N TRP A 80 -7.37 -8.93 25.88
CA TRP A 80 -6.42 -8.12 26.63
C TRP A 80 -4.99 -8.68 26.66
N THR A 81 -4.74 -9.97 26.40
CA THR A 81 -3.40 -10.52 26.63
C THR A 81 -2.42 -10.31 25.48
N SER A 82 -2.90 -10.34 24.24
CA SER A 82 -2.10 -9.98 23.05
C SER A 82 -2.07 -8.46 22.87
N TYR A 83 -0.89 -7.91 22.53
CA TYR A 83 -0.74 -6.49 22.23
C TYR A 83 0.39 -6.23 21.23
N SER A 84 0.39 -5.04 20.63
CA SER A 84 1.44 -4.63 19.71
C SER A 84 2.13 -3.37 20.23
N THR A 85 3.46 -3.35 20.07
CA THR A 85 4.30 -2.23 20.47
C THR A 85 4.84 -1.53 19.23
N ILE A 86 4.71 -0.21 19.25
CA ILE A 86 5.10 0.72 18.19
C ILE A 86 6.40 1.41 18.65
N PHE A 87 7.44 1.32 17.84
CA PHE A 87 8.66 2.10 18.04
C PHE A 87 8.59 3.37 17.19
N ILE A 88 8.84 4.54 17.79
CA ILE A 88 8.97 5.83 17.08
C ILE A 88 10.13 6.60 17.71
N ASP A 89 11.19 6.85 16.93
CA ASP A 89 12.33 7.71 17.29
C ASP A 89 13.00 7.44 18.65
N GLY A 90 13.06 6.18 19.06
CA GLY A 90 13.70 5.77 20.32
C GLY A 90 12.72 5.50 21.45
N GLU A 91 11.44 5.83 21.25
CA GLU A 91 10.37 5.62 22.22
C GLU A 91 9.49 4.42 21.86
N TYR A 92 8.90 3.80 22.88
CA TYR A 92 8.01 2.66 22.75
C TYR A 92 6.60 3.02 23.19
N TYR A 93 5.62 2.73 22.34
CA TYR A 93 4.21 2.94 22.61
C TYR A 93 3.43 1.64 22.45
N VAL A 94 2.34 1.49 23.19
CA VAL A 94 1.38 0.41 22.95
C VAL A 94 0.29 0.92 22.01
N PHE A 95 -0.07 0.09 21.03
CA PHE A 95 -1.16 0.39 20.10
C PHE A 95 -2.53 0.28 20.80
N GLY A 96 -3.43 1.20 20.47
CA GLY A 96 -4.82 1.19 20.95
C GLY A 96 -5.03 1.92 22.28
N GLY A 97 -6.07 1.52 23.01
CA GLY A 97 -6.49 2.13 24.27
C GLY A 97 -5.62 1.74 25.45
N LYS A 98 -5.61 2.59 26.49
CA LYS A 98 -4.86 2.38 27.73
C LYS A 98 -5.31 1.09 28.44
N THR A 99 -4.45 0.55 29.30
CA THR A 99 -4.79 -0.60 30.14
C THR A 99 -4.19 -0.51 31.54
N GLU A 100 -4.86 -1.15 32.50
CA GLU A 100 -4.31 -1.43 33.83
C GLU A 100 -3.83 -2.90 33.95
N GLN A 101 -4.04 -3.70 32.90
CA GLN A 101 -3.62 -5.10 32.82
C GLN A 101 -2.10 -5.23 32.63
N ARG A 102 -1.52 -6.35 33.08
CA ARG A 102 -0.07 -6.63 33.02
C ARG A 102 0.53 -6.30 31.64
N ALA A 103 -0.08 -6.84 30.59
CA ALA A 103 0.33 -6.60 29.21
C ALA A 103 0.13 -5.12 28.84
N GLY A 104 1.20 -4.32 28.84
CA GLY A 104 1.16 -2.90 28.50
C GLY A 104 0.82 -1.94 29.66
N ARG A 105 0.79 -2.42 30.91
CA ARG A 105 0.68 -1.54 32.08
C ARG A 105 1.76 -0.45 32.04
N ASP A 106 1.41 0.77 32.45
CA ASP A 106 2.31 1.92 32.55
C ASP A 106 3.01 2.33 31.23
N ALA A 107 2.55 1.82 30.08
CA ALA A 107 3.11 2.15 28.79
C ALA A 107 2.71 3.56 28.33
N LYS A 108 3.44 4.08 27.32
CA LYS A 108 2.99 5.23 26.55
C LYS A 108 1.96 4.79 25.51
N TYR A 109 0.98 5.65 25.25
CA TYR A 109 -0.10 5.41 24.30
C TYR A 109 -0.29 6.63 23.40
N GLY A 110 -0.82 6.39 22.21
CA GLY A 110 -1.29 7.44 21.31
C GLY A 110 -2.76 7.77 21.55
N GLU A 111 -3.31 8.60 20.68
CA GLU A 111 -4.74 8.93 20.66
C GLU A 111 -5.47 8.03 19.67
N VAL A 112 -6.47 7.28 20.13
CA VAL A 112 -7.32 6.48 19.23
C VAL A 112 -8.29 7.43 18.51
N THR A 113 -7.99 7.77 17.26
CA THR A 113 -8.81 8.67 16.44
C THR A 113 -9.95 7.95 15.73
N VAL A 114 -9.82 6.64 15.54
CA VAL A 114 -10.86 5.77 14.98
C VAL A 114 -10.98 4.52 15.84
N PRO A 115 -12.06 4.36 16.64
CA PRO A 115 -12.32 3.12 17.35
C PRO A 115 -12.63 1.98 16.37
N PRO A 116 -12.59 0.71 16.81
CA PRO A 116 -12.84 -0.45 15.94
C PRO A 116 -14.12 -0.28 15.11
N LYS A 117 -13.98 -0.33 13.79
CA LYS A 117 -15.10 -0.19 12.85
C LYS A 117 -14.97 -1.12 11.65
N ILE A 118 -16.09 -1.53 11.08
CA ILE A 118 -16.11 -2.33 9.85
C ILE A 118 -15.86 -1.43 8.64
N ILE A 119 -14.91 -1.84 7.81
CA ILE A 119 -14.60 -1.21 6.51
C ILE A 119 -14.54 -2.28 5.40
N LYS A 120 -14.30 -1.82 4.16
CA LYS A 120 -13.91 -2.68 3.04
C LYS A 120 -12.44 -2.43 2.69
N GLU A 121 -11.62 -3.47 2.77
CA GLU A 121 -10.21 -3.47 2.36
C GLU A 121 -10.03 -4.54 1.28
N GLY A 122 -9.53 -4.18 0.09
CA GLY A 122 -9.37 -5.13 -1.03
C GLY A 122 -10.68 -5.79 -1.50
N GLY A 123 -11.83 -5.20 -1.17
CA GLY A 123 -13.17 -5.74 -1.41
C GLY A 123 -13.67 -6.73 -0.34
N GLN A 124 -12.87 -7.03 0.68
CA GLN A 124 -13.27 -7.88 1.82
C GLN A 124 -13.69 -7.02 3.02
N SER A 125 -14.55 -7.53 3.89
CA SER A 125 -14.85 -6.88 5.17
C SER A 125 -13.62 -6.97 6.08
N ALA A 126 -13.28 -5.87 6.74
CA ALA A 126 -12.18 -5.80 7.70
C ALA A 126 -12.58 -4.96 8.91
N ILE A 127 -11.93 -5.17 10.05
CA ILE A 127 -11.98 -4.27 11.21
C ILE A 127 -10.79 -3.33 11.14
N LEU A 128 -11.06 -2.01 11.18
CA LEU A 128 -10.06 -0.95 11.25
C LEU A 128 -10.09 -0.29 12.63
N THR A 129 -8.91 -0.12 13.23
CA THR A 129 -8.66 0.76 14.38
C THR A 129 -7.51 1.71 14.04
N THR A 130 -7.63 3.01 14.31
CA THR A 130 -6.57 4.00 14.03
C THR A 130 -6.13 4.68 15.32
N THR A 131 -4.82 4.69 15.55
CA THR A 131 -4.17 5.41 16.66
C THR A 131 -3.13 6.37 16.08
N VAL A 132 -3.11 7.61 16.57
CA VAL A 132 -2.14 8.63 16.19
C VAL A 132 -1.14 8.84 17.32
N PHE A 133 0.14 8.79 16.99
CA PHE A 133 1.27 9.08 17.87
C PHE A 133 1.98 10.32 17.33
N ASP A 134 1.62 11.49 17.86
CA ASP A 134 2.01 12.79 17.32
C ASP A 134 1.65 12.94 15.83
N GLN A 135 2.64 12.88 14.93
CA GLN A 135 2.45 13.02 13.47
C GLN A 135 2.48 11.68 12.73
N ILE A 136 2.58 10.56 13.46
CA ILE A 136 2.57 9.20 12.90
C ILE A 136 1.20 8.57 13.15
N GLU A 137 0.46 8.35 12.06
CA GLU A 137 -0.80 7.61 12.09
C GLU A 137 -0.50 6.11 11.92
N VAL A 138 -1.09 5.27 12.78
CA VAL A 138 -1.01 3.82 12.70
C VAL A 138 -2.41 3.22 12.62
N GLU A 139 -2.67 2.46 11.57
CA GLU A 139 -3.91 1.74 11.33
C GLU A 139 -3.69 0.22 11.54
N GLN A 140 -4.45 -0.38 12.46
CA GLN A 140 -4.57 -1.83 12.56
C GLN A 140 -5.76 -2.28 11.70
N ILE A 141 -5.50 -3.18 10.76
CA ILE A 141 -6.50 -3.72 9.83
C ILE A 141 -6.51 -5.23 9.98
N LEU A 142 -7.63 -5.80 10.43
CA LEU A 142 -7.83 -7.23 10.61
C LEU A 142 -8.87 -7.74 9.60
N THR A 143 -8.49 -8.70 8.77
CA THR A 143 -9.38 -9.29 7.74
C THR A 143 -9.10 -10.78 7.58
N PHE A 144 -9.97 -11.50 6.89
CA PHE A 144 -9.76 -12.90 6.57
C PHE A 144 -8.82 -13.07 5.37
N ALA A 145 -7.89 -14.00 5.49
CA ALA A 145 -7.01 -14.44 4.42
C ALA A 145 -7.00 -15.96 4.34
N LYS A 146 -6.55 -16.47 3.19
CA LYS A 146 -6.33 -17.91 3.06
C LYS A 146 -5.17 -18.36 3.94
N SER A 147 -5.37 -19.41 4.74
CA SER A 147 -4.27 -20.13 5.37
C SER A 147 -3.38 -20.72 4.29
N SER A 148 -2.06 -20.63 4.51
CA SER A 148 -1.10 -21.17 3.55
C SER A 148 -1.20 -22.68 3.43
N THR A 149 -1.69 -23.41 4.45
CA THR A 149 -1.70 -24.88 4.47
C THR A 149 -3.09 -25.50 4.32
N THR A 150 -4.19 -24.84 4.72
CA THR A 150 -5.56 -25.34 4.44
C THR A 150 -6.09 -24.86 3.09
N GLY A 151 -5.66 -23.68 2.63
CA GLY A 151 -6.21 -23.00 1.45
C GLY A 151 -7.59 -22.36 1.65
N LEU A 152 -8.14 -22.40 2.86
CA LEU A 152 -9.43 -21.82 3.25
C LEU A 152 -9.23 -20.45 3.92
N TYR A 153 -10.28 -19.63 3.97
CA TYR A 153 -10.27 -18.30 4.62
C TYR A 153 -10.42 -18.40 6.16
N ASP A 154 -9.72 -19.35 6.77
CA ASP A 154 -9.73 -19.72 8.19
C ASP A 154 -8.55 -19.09 8.97
N THR A 155 -8.03 -17.98 8.46
CA THR A 155 -6.86 -17.30 8.99
C THR A 155 -7.05 -15.79 8.96
N VAL A 156 -6.59 -15.11 10.01
CA VAL A 156 -6.62 -13.65 10.09
C VAL A 156 -5.33 -13.08 9.51
N LEU A 157 -5.48 -12.13 8.59
CA LEU A 157 -4.41 -11.22 8.19
C LEU A 157 -4.35 -10.07 9.20
N ILE A 158 -3.24 -9.98 9.91
CA ILE A 158 -2.98 -8.94 10.91
C ILE A 158 -2.06 -7.90 10.25
N LYS A 159 -2.62 -6.74 9.91
CA LYS A 159 -1.92 -5.67 9.21
C LYS A 159 -1.81 -4.42 10.09
N TYR A 160 -0.63 -3.82 10.12
CA TYR A 160 -0.39 -2.48 10.65
C TYR A 160 0.17 -1.58 9.55
N ARG A 161 -0.51 -0.46 9.26
CA ARG A 161 -0.08 0.53 8.28
C ARG A 161 0.29 1.83 8.99
N PHE A 162 1.51 2.27 8.80
CA PHE A 162 2.07 3.51 9.32
C PHE A 162 2.03 4.57 8.23
N THR A 163 1.64 5.79 8.55
CA THR A 163 1.70 6.95 7.66
C THR A 163 2.36 8.11 8.38
N ASN A 164 3.39 8.69 7.76
CA ASN A 164 4.06 9.86 8.28
C ASN A 164 3.38 11.14 7.75
N HIS A 165 2.72 11.88 8.64
CA HIS A 165 2.09 13.16 8.30
C HIS A 165 2.99 14.38 8.61
N ASP A 166 4.19 14.16 9.15
CA ASP A 166 5.17 15.21 9.39
C ASP A 166 5.87 15.65 8.09
N GLN A 167 6.62 16.75 8.18
CA GLN A 167 7.53 17.27 7.16
C GLN A 167 8.96 16.76 7.33
N ILE A 168 9.23 15.97 8.38
CA ILE A 168 10.52 15.30 8.63
C ILE A 168 10.37 13.78 8.60
N LYS A 169 11.48 13.09 8.36
CA LYS A 169 11.52 11.62 8.41
C LYS A 169 11.54 11.13 9.86
N HIS A 170 10.84 10.03 10.13
CA HIS A 170 10.80 9.37 11.45
C HIS A 170 11.29 7.93 11.33
N LYS A 171 11.87 7.39 12.40
CA LYS A 171 12.28 5.99 12.47
C LYS A 171 11.20 5.17 13.15
N ILE A 172 10.56 4.26 12.42
CA ILE A 172 9.42 3.46 12.89
C ILE A 172 9.73 1.96 12.92
N GLY A 173 9.23 1.26 13.92
CA GLY A 173 9.31 -0.20 14.04
C GLY A 173 8.06 -0.80 14.67
N LEU A 174 7.89 -2.12 14.53
CA LEU A 174 6.73 -2.83 15.05
C LEU A 174 7.13 -4.12 15.75
N ARG A 175 6.50 -4.39 16.89
CA ARG A 175 6.42 -5.70 17.53
C ARG A 175 4.96 -6.12 17.64
N ILE A 176 4.64 -7.33 17.18
CA ILE A 176 3.35 -7.98 17.45
C ILE A 176 3.62 -9.12 18.42
N MET A 177 2.97 -9.10 19.60
CA MET A 177 2.98 -10.21 20.55
C MET A 177 1.61 -10.88 20.56
N LEU A 178 1.60 -12.19 20.32
CA LEU A 178 0.42 -13.02 20.36
C LEU A 178 0.57 -14.03 21.51
N ASP A 179 -0.41 -13.98 22.40
CA ASP A 179 -0.61 -14.94 23.48
C ASP A 179 -1.37 -16.15 22.94
N THR A 180 -0.66 -17.26 22.74
CA THR A 180 -1.16 -18.39 21.95
C THR A 180 -1.85 -19.41 22.84
N MET A 181 -3.13 -19.66 22.57
CA MET A 181 -3.92 -20.69 23.26
C MET A 181 -4.50 -21.63 22.21
N LEU A 182 -4.31 -22.94 22.38
CA LEU A 182 -4.90 -23.95 21.49
C LEU A 182 -5.99 -24.73 22.21
N GLY A 183 -7.23 -24.28 22.08
CA GLY A 183 -8.35 -24.87 22.81
C GLY A 183 -8.14 -24.77 24.31
N THR A 184 -7.79 -25.90 24.95
CA THR A 184 -7.49 -25.97 26.40
C THR A 184 -5.99 -26.02 26.72
N ASN A 185 -5.11 -25.99 25.72
CA ASN A 185 -3.66 -26.11 25.89
C ASN A 185 -2.94 -24.76 25.65
N ASP A 186 -2.43 -24.16 26.72
CA ASP A 186 -1.77 -22.85 26.74
C ASP A 186 -0.23 -22.94 26.58
N GLY A 187 0.30 -24.15 26.41
CA GLY A 187 1.74 -24.44 26.32
C GLY A 187 2.09 -25.49 25.28
N ALA A 188 1.29 -25.62 24.22
CA ALA A 188 1.52 -26.63 23.19
C ALA A 188 2.89 -26.39 22.50
N PRO A 189 3.70 -27.43 22.26
CA PRO A 189 4.98 -27.28 21.58
C PRO A 189 4.84 -26.64 20.19
N PHE A 190 5.60 -25.60 19.90
CA PHE A 190 5.63 -25.01 18.57
C PHE A 190 6.43 -25.91 17.62
N ARG A 191 5.80 -26.35 16.54
CA ARG A 191 6.41 -27.14 15.47
C ARG A 191 7.02 -26.20 14.44
N VAL A 192 8.34 -26.17 14.39
CA VAL A 192 9.13 -25.31 13.50
C VAL A 192 10.12 -26.15 12.71
N GLY A 193 9.81 -26.41 11.43
CA GLY A 193 10.64 -27.26 10.57
C GLY A 193 10.86 -28.65 11.18
N GLU A 194 12.11 -29.02 11.44
CA GLU A 194 12.48 -30.30 12.06
C GLU A 194 12.44 -30.30 13.60
N LYS A 195 12.06 -29.19 14.24
CA LYS A 195 12.11 -29.06 15.71
C LYS A 195 10.75 -28.84 16.35
N ALA A 196 10.56 -29.46 17.50
CA ALA A 196 9.56 -29.07 18.48
C ALA A 196 10.22 -28.08 19.44
N ILE A 197 9.68 -26.87 19.53
CA ILE A 197 10.17 -25.82 20.40
C ILE A 197 9.30 -25.80 21.66
N THR A 198 9.93 -26.11 22.79
CA THR A 198 9.30 -26.14 24.13
C THR A 198 10.01 -25.22 25.12
N THR A 199 11.02 -24.50 24.65
CA THR A 199 11.87 -23.63 25.45
C THR A 199 12.14 -22.34 24.68
N ASP A 200 12.50 -21.29 25.41
CA ASP A 200 12.92 -19.99 24.93
C ASP A 200 13.85 -20.11 23.72
N THR A 201 13.32 -19.74 22.56
CA THR A 201 13.99 -19.87 21.26
C THR A 201 13.67 -18.67 20.40
N TYR A 202 14.64 -18.18 19.64
CA TYR A 202 14.41 -17.13 18.66
C TYR A 202 15.07 -17.48 17.32
N PHE A 203 14.53 -16.89 16.28
CA PHE A 203 15.03 -16.99 14.92
C PHE A 203 15.23 -15.59 14.37
N ILE A 204 16.32 -15.38 13.64
CA ILE A 204 16.60 -14.15 12.90
C ILE A 204 16.25 -14.33 11.43
N LYS A 205 16.08 -13.23 10.70
CA LYS A 205 15.60 -13.20 9.30
C LYS A 205 16.08 -14.33 8.39
N GLY A 206 17.38 -14.64 8.40
CA GLY A 206 17.98 -15.68 7.55
C GLY A 206 17.66 -17.12 7.96
N SER A 207 17.24 -17.34 9.22
CA SER A 207 16.89 -18.65 9.77
C SER A 207 15.39 -18.80 10.07
N LEU A 208 14.57 -17.82 9.70
CA LEU A 208 13.13 -17.89 9.92
C LEU A 208 12.50 -19.03 9.10
N PRO A 209 11.57 -19.81 9.67
CA PRO A 209 10.77 -20.76 8.92
C PRO A 209 9.72 -20.02 8.06
N ASP A 210 9.05 -20.74 7.17
CA ASP A 210 7.93 -20.17 6.42
C ASP A 210 6.68 -20.02 7.29
N PHE A 211 6.44 -21.01 8.14
CA PHE A 211 5.36 -21.02 9.13
C PHE A 211 5.77 -21.88 10.33
N TRP A 212 4.99 -21.78 11.40
CA TRP A 212 5.02 -22.68 12.54
C TRP A 212 3.61 -23.19 12.80
N GLN A 213 3.50 -24.39 13.38
CA GLN A 213 2.21 -24.96 13.79
C GLN A 213 2.24 -25.34 15.26
N ALA A 214 1.08 -25.40 15.88
CA ALA A 214 0.89 -26.02 17.18
C ALA A 214 -0.38 -26.87 17.13
N PHE A 215 -0.38 -27.98 17.86
CA PHE A 215 -1.52 -28.88 18.01
C PHE A 215 -1.34 -29.71 19.28
N ASP A 216 -2.44 -30.21 19.82
CA ASP A 216 -2.50 -30.95 21.08
C ASP A 216 -2.07 -32.42 20.95
N ALA A 217 -2.53 -33.14 19.92
CA ALA A 217 -2.12 -34.51 19.61
C ALA A 217 -2.01 -34.71 18.08
N LEU A 218 -1.11 -35.55 17.59
CA LEU A 218 -0.98 -35.77 16.15
C LEU A 218 -2.00 -36.78 15.61
N SER A 219 -2.27 -37.87 16.34
CA SER A 219 -3.21 -38.90 15.91
C SER A 219 -4.66 -38.41 15.87
N ASP A 220 -5.00 -37.41 16.69
CA ASP A 220 -6.34 -36.84 16.83
C ASP A 220 -6.24 -35.37 17.30
N PRO A 221 -5.77 -34.45 16.43
CA PRO A 221 -5.65 -33.04 16.80
C PRO A 221 -7.05 -32.45 16.93
N LYS A 222 -7.35 -31.86 18.09
CA LYS A 222 -8.59 -31.09 18.25
C LYS A 222 -8.48 -29.76 17.54
N VAL A 223 -7.41 -29.01 17.83
CA VAL A 223 -7.14 -27.70 17.24
C VAL A 223 -5.72 -27.69 16.67
N THR A 224 -5.57 -27.26 15.42
CA THR A 224 -4.26 -26.97 14.83
C THR A 224 -4.15 -25.49 14.52
N ALA A 225 -3.32 -24.78 15.28
CA ALA A 225 -3.03 -23.36 15.01
C ALA A 225 -1.80 -23.23 14.12
N GLN A 226 -1.72 -22.12 13.39
CA GLN A 226 -0.60 -21.81 12.52
C GLN A 226 -0.35 -20.30 12.45
N GLY A 227 0.90 -19.90 12.62
CA GLY A 227 1.38 -18.57 12.24
C GLY A 227 2.22 -18.61 10.96
N THR A 228 1.95 -17.70 10.03
CA THR A 228 2.73 -17.56 8.79
C THR A 228 3.77 -16.44 8.91
N ILE A 229 5.03 -16.78 8.68
CA ILE A 229 6.19 -15.88 8.81
C ILE A 229 6.68 -15.41 7.43
N LYS A 230 6.64 -16.28 6.42
CA LYS A 230 6.96 -15.94 5.02
C LYS A 230 5.83 -16.33 4.09
N GLY A 231 5.63 -15.52 3.05
CA GLY A 231 4.59 -15.71 2.07
C GLY A 231 4.40 -14.47 1.20
N PRO A 232 3.57 -14.58 0.14
CA PRO A 232 3.40 -13.51 -0.85
C PRO A 232 2.68 -12.26 -0.29
N ASP A 233 1.85 -12.42 0.72
CA ASP A 233 1.03 -11.36 1.33
C ASP A 233 1.40 -11.02 2.78
N VAL A 234 2.54 -11.53 3.26
CA VAL A 234 3.09 -11.20 4.59
C VAL A 234 4.46 -10.52 4.46
N THR A 235 4.74 -9.60 5.37
CA THR A 235 6.05 -8.97 5.47
C THR A 235 6.92 -9.79 6.40
N THR A 236 7.97 -10.42 5.88
CA THR A 236 8.87 -11.23 6.72
C THR A 236 9.45 -10.40 7.86
N PRO A 237 9.25 -10.79 9.13
CA PRO A 237 9.85 -10.11 10.27
C PRO A 237 11.38 -10.25 10.24
N ASP A 238 12.07 -9.40 10.98
CA ASP A 238 13.52 -9.49 11.13
C ASP A 238 13.91 -10.48 12.23
N LYS A 239 13.00 -10.72 13.19
CA LYS A 239 13.18 -11.66 14.29
C LYS A 239 11.84 -12.20 14.81
N VAL A 240 11.82 -13.45 15.24
CA VAL A 240 10.68 -14.09 15.91
C VAL A 240 11.17 -14.77 17.19
N TYR A 241 10.48 -14.54 18.31
CA TYR A 241 10.71 -15.20 19.59
C TYR A 241 9.55 -16.12 19.94
N PHE A 242 9.88 -17.27 20.52
CA PHE A 242 9.00 -18.19 21.22
C PHE A 242 9.47 -18.21 22.68
N ALA A 243 8.63 -17.80 23.61
CA ALA A 243 8.96 -17.69 25.04
C ALA A 243 7.69 -17.74 25.90
N ASP A 244 7.84 -17.61 27.22
CA ASP A 244 6.69 -17.46 28.11
C ASP A 244 5.98 -16.10 27.91
N TRP A 245 4.65 -16.10 28.02
CA TRP A 245 3.83 -14.90 27.91
C TRP A 245 4.14 -13.87 29.00
N GLY A 246 4.41 -14.31 30.23
CA GLY A 246 4.64 -13.42 31.37
C GLY A 246 5.80 -12.46 31.14
N SER A 247 6.95 -12.98 30.70
CA SER A 247 8.12 -12.17 30.36
C SER A 247 7.83 -11.24 29.18
N MET A 248 7.14 -11.75 28.15
CA MET A 248 6.75 -10.95 26.99
C MET A 248 5.71 -9.86 27.32
N ALA A 249 4.86 -10.08 28.32
CA ALA A 249 3.85 -9.13 28.77
C ALA A 249 4.47 -7.96 29.52
N ASP A 250 5.51 -8.23 30.32
CA ASP A 250 6.23 -7.23 31.12
C ASP A 250 7.16 -6.33 30.28
N GLY A 251 7.68 -6.84 29.17
CA GLY A 251 8.57 -6.08 28.29
C GLY A 251 7.88 -5.55 27.04
N LEU A 252 7.79 -4.22 26.89
CA LEU A 252 7.19 -3.59 25.71
C LEU A 252 7.94 -3.93 24.42
N TRP A 253 9.27 -3.89 24.45
CA TRP A 253 10.10 -4.19 23.28
C TRP A 253 11.22 -5.17 23.58
N ASN A 254 11.95 -4.94 24.66
CA ASN A 254 12.91 -5.90 25.19
C ASN A 254 12.29 -6.54 26.44
N PHE A 255 12.55 -7.82 26.62
CA PHE A 255 12.06 -8.60 27.75
C PHE A 255 13.18 -9.52 28.26
N GLN A 256 13.01 -10.07 29.47
CA GLN A 256 13.92 -11.09 29.97
C GLN A 256 13.75 -12.34 29.10
N PHE A 257 14.84 -12.81 28.51
CA PHE A 257 14.85 -13.96 27.60
C PHE A 257 16.10 -14.78 27.86
N GLU A 258 15.93 -16.04 28.21
CA GLU A 258 17.01 -16.95 28.58
C GLU A 258 16.94 -18.21 27.70
N PRO A 259 17.78 -18.32 26.65
CA PRO A 259 17.71 -19.45 25.72
C PRO A 259 17.73 -20.81 26.44
N GLY A 260 16.71 -21.63 26.18
CA GLY A 260 16.57 -22.96 26.80
C GLY A 260 15.75 -22.99 28.10
N GLU A 261 15.31 -21.84 28.62
CA GLU A 261 14.30 -21.80 29.69
C GLU A 261 12.97 -22.38 29.18
N GLU A 262 12.32 -23.23 29.97
CA GLU A 262 10.99 -23.77 29.64
C GLU A 262 9.92 -22.66 29.76
N PHE A 263 8.80 -22.79 29.05
CA PHE A 263 7.72 -21.78 29.04
C PHE A 263 6.90 -21.68 30.35
N TRP A 264 7.53 -21.89 31.50
CA TRP A 264 6.90 -21.74 32.80
C TRP A 264 6.49 -20.30 33.02
N ARG A 265 5.23 -20.10 33.39
CA ARG A 265 4.74 -18.80 33.76
C ARG A 265 5.48 -18.29 35.01
N LYS A 266 6.15 -17.15 34.89
CA LYS A 266 6.94 -16.55 35.98
C LYS A 266 6.07 -16.29 37.22
N GLY A 267 6.24 -17.13 38.25
CA GLY A 267 5.52 -17.06 39.53
C GLY A 267 4.42 -18.12 39.73
N GLU A 268 4.18 -19.00 38.75
CA GLU A 268 3.13 -20.04 38.76
C GLU A 268 3.66 -21.40 38.23
N TYR A 269 2.82 -22.43 38.20
CA TYR A 269 3.17 -23.81 37.79
C TYR A 269 2.48 -24.25 36.47
N GLU A 270 2.07 -23.31 35.62
CA GLU A 270 1.42 -23.59 34.34
C GLU A 270 2.30 -23.09 33.19
N LEU A 271 2.24 -23.79 32.05
CA LEU A 271 2.89 -23.36 30.81
C LEU A 271 2.02 -22.29 30.15
N ASP A 272 2.62 -21.18 29.73
CA ASP A 272 1.93 -20.01 29.20
C ASP A 272 2.77 -19.44 28.04
N SER A 273 2.48 -19.89 26.81
CA SER A 273 3.35 -19.70 25.65
C SER A 273 2.92 -18.52 24.78
N ALA A 274 3.90 -17.73 24.33
CA ALA A 274 3.66 -16.61 23.44
C ALA A 274 4.70 -16.52 22.32
N ILE A 275 4.30 -15.80 21.26
CA ILE A 275 5.16 -15.47 20.13
C ILE A 275 5.26 -13.96 19.98
N ALA A 276 6.47 -13.47 19.72
CA ALA A 276 6.70 -12.08 19.36
C ALA A 276 7.42 -11.95 18.02
N LEU A 277 6.79 -11.25 17.07
CA LEU A 277 7.32 -10.93 15.75
C LEU A 277 7.82 -9.49 15.74
N TYR A 278 9.03 -9.27 15.23
CA TYR A 278 9.67 -7.95 15.19
C TYR A 278 9.99 -7.51 13.76
N TRP A 279 9.64 -6.27 13.45
CA TRP A 279 10.15 -5.51 12.32
C TRP A 279 11.02 -4.38 12.85
N ALA A 280 12.29 -4.41 12.49
CA ALA A 280 13.30 -3.52 13.03
C ALA A 280 13.03 -2.05 12.62
N PRO A 281 13.41 -1.07 13.45
CA PRO A 281 13.17 0.32 13.13
C PRO A 281 13.87 0.79 11.85
N GLU A 282 13.09 1.36 10.93
CA GLU A 282 13.56 1.92 9.67
C GLU A 282 12.97 3.32 9.42
N TYR A 283 13.62 4.12 8.59
CA TYR A 283 13.13 5.46 8.26
C TYR A 283 11.88 5.39 7.38
N LEU A 284 10.94 6.28 7.70
CA LEU A 284 9.74 6.58 6.93
C LEU A 284 9.77 8.08 6.58
N ASP A 285 9.82 8.39 5.28
CA ASP A 285 9.92 9.75 4.77
C ASP A 285 8.60 10.53 4.93
N PRO A 286 8.61 11.88 4.88
CA PRO A 286 7.41 12.71 4.91
C PRO A 286 6.37 12.28 3.87
N GLY A 287 5.12 12.07 4.31
CA GLY A 287 4.00 11.71 3.45
C GLY A 287 3.98 10.25 2.96
N ASP A 288 5.03 9.47 3.23
CA ASP A 288 5.10 8.05 2.88
C ASP A 288 4.36 7.17 3.89
N SER A 289 4.00 5.96 3.44
CA SER A 289 3.39 4.92 4.27
C SER A 289 4.17 3.62 4.22
N ARG A 290 4.07 2.83 5.27
CA ARG A 290 4.68 1.50 5.37
C ARG A 290 3.74 0.51 6.05
N THR A 291 3.64 -0.68 5.48
CA THR A 291 2.79 -1.75 6.00
C THR A 291 3.63 -2.89 6.56
N TYR A 292 3.22 -3.45 7.69
CA TYR A 292 3.68 -4.71 8.24
C TYR A 292 2.49 -5.67 8.36
N THR A 293 2.66 -6.90 7.90
CA THR A 293 1.60 -7.90 7.78
C THR A 293 2.09 -9.27 8.23
N THR A 294 1.31 -9.95 9.07
CA THR A 294 1.46 -11.37 9.40
C THR A 294 0.11 -12.08 9.37
N LYS A 295 0.10 -13.41 9.55
CA LYS A 295 -1.11 -14.21 9.59
C LYS A 295 -1.11 -15.18 10.76
N TYR A 296 -2.26 -15.34 11.38
CA TYR A 296 -2.48 -16.33 12.42
C TYR A 296 -3.91 -16.91 12.34
N GLY A 297 -4.05 -18.23 12.47
CA GLY A 297 -5.31 -18.94 12.25
C GLY A 297 -5.14 -20.45 12.26
N LEU A 298 -6.02 -21.16 11.53
CA LEU A 298 -5.99 -22.62 11.44
C LEU A 298 -4.89 -23.13 10.50
N GLY A 299 -4.26 -24.23 10.92
CA GLY A 299 -3.24 -24.97 10.17
C GLY A 299 -3.80 -26.27 9.60
N GLY A 300 -3.38 -26.61 8.38
CA GLY A 300 -3.81 -27.84 7.71
C GLY A 300 -2.76 -28.94 7.82
N ILE A 301 -3.11 -30.07 8.44
CA ILE A 301 -2.31 -31.30 8.44
C ILE A 301 -3.14 -32.42 7.82
N THR A 302 -2.56 -33.17 6.89
CA THR A 302 -3.20 -34.38 6.34
C THR A 302 -2.68 -35.56 7.14
N ILE A 303 -3.56 -36.26 7.84
CA ILE A 303 -3.18 -37.32 8.78
C ILE A 303 -3.72 -38.65 8.29
N VAL A 304 -2.88 -39.68 8.35
CA VAL A 304 -3.27 -41.08 8.18
C VAL A 304 -2.94 -41.82 9.48
N PRO A 305 -3.95 -42.21 10.28
CA PRO A 305 -3.74 -42.96 11.51
C PRO A 305 -3.12 -44.33 11.24
N GLY A 306 -2.38 -44.86 12.21
CA GLY A 306 -1.79 -46.19 12.20
C GLY A 306 -0.95 -46.41 13.44
N LEU A 307 -0.31 -47.59 13.58
CA LEU A 307 0.65 -47.85 14.67
C LEU A 307 1.82 -46.85 14.66
N LEU A 308 2.18 -46.40 13.46
CA LEU A 308 2.92 -45.17 13.21
C LEU A 308 1.98 -44.19 12.51
N SER A 309 1.34 -43.31 13.26
CA SER A 309 0.49 -42.26 12.68
C SER A 309 1.36 -41.25 11.96
N VAL A 310 0.98 -40.90 10.73
CA VAL A 310 1.74 -39.95 9.89
C VAL A 310 0.86 -38.76 9.56
N GLY A 311 1.30 -37.57 9.96
CA GLY A 311 0.72 -36.30 9.54
C GLY A 311 1.70 -35.54 8.67
N VAL A 312 1.22 -34.94 7.57
CA VAL A 312 2.05 -34.12 6.70
C VAL A 312 1.42 -32.76 6.46
N THR A 313 2.26 -31.72 6.51
CA THR A 313 1.92 -30.34 6.19
C THR A 313 2.84 -29.78 5.12
N SER A 314 2.26 -28.94 4.26
CA SER A 314 2.94 -28.12 3.26
C SER A 314 1.97 -27.03 2.81
N PRO A 315 2.44 -25.97 2.15
CA PRO A 315 1.53 -25.02 1.54
C PRO A 315 0.52 -25.73 0.61
N ALA A 316 -0.76 -25.38 0.70
CA ALA A 316 -1.82 -25.86 -0.19
C ALA A 316 -1.73 -25.19 -1.58
N GLU A 317 -1.18 -23.99 -1.62
CA GLU A 317 -0.93 -23.21 -2.82
C GLU A 317 0.44 -22.53 -2.71
N VAL A 318 1.23 -22.59 -3.79
CA VAL A 318 2.55 -21.96 -3.89
C VAL A 318 2.57 -21.01 -5.08
N ILE A 319 3.00 -19.78 -4.84
CA ILE A 319 3.31 -18.80 -5.87
C ILE A 319 4.83 -18.67 -5.92
N PHE A 320 5.45 -19.19 -6.98
CA PHE A 320 6.89 -18.98 -7.18
C PHE A 320 7.12 -17.57 -7.75
N ASP A 321 7.75 -16.72 -6.95
CA ASP A 321 7.98 -15.30 -7.23
C ASP A 321 9.41 -14.88 -6.83
N THR A 322 9.65 -13.58 -6.68
CA THR A 322 10.95 -13.04 -6.28
C THR A 322 11.38 -13.40 -4.86
N LYS A 323 10.45 -13.83 -4.00
CA LYS A 323 10.66 -14.17 -2.59
C LYS A 323 10.58 -15.67 -2.33
N THR A 324 9.78 -16.38 -3.11
CA THR A 324 9.46 -17.80 -2.90
C THR A 324 10.04 -18.63 -4.04
N THR A 325 11.08 -19.41 -3.73
CA THR A 325 11.77 -20.29 -4.70
C THR A 325 11.71 -21.78 -4.33
N SER A 326 11.33 -22.08 -3.08
CA SER A 326 11.08 -23.42 -2.54
C SER A 326 9.82 -23.40 -1.70
N PHE A 327 9.38 -24.56 -1.25
CA PHE A 327 8.38 -24.68 -0.19
C PHE A 327 8.71 -25.86 0.74
N PRO A 328 8.39 -25.76 2.04
CA PRO A 328 8.63 -26.83 2.99
C PRO A 328 7.55 -27.91 2.90
N VAL A 329 7.98 -29.15 3.10
CA VAL A 329 7.13 -30.30 3.44
C VAL A 329 7.60 -30.81 4.79
N ILE A 330 6.72 -30.82 5.78
CA ILE A 330 7.01 -31.30 7.14
C ILE A 330 6.16 -32.55 7.39
N ALA A 331 6.81 -33.61 7.85
CA ALA A 331 6.13 -34.82 8.31
C ALA A 331 6.29 -34.97 9.82
N TYR A 332 5.18 -35.23 10.49
CA TYR A 332 5.08 -35.61 11.89
C TYR A 332 4.78 -37.12 11.94
N ILE A 333 5.49 -37.83 12.80
CA ILE A 333 5.38 -39.28 12.96
C ILE A 333 5.18 -39.55 14.44
N GLU A 334 4.02 -40.10 14.81
CA GLU A 334 3.72 -40.49 16.18
C GLU A 334 3.67 -42.02 16.29
N ASN A 335 4.40 -42.57 17.25
CA ASN A 335 4.28 -43.97 17.60
C ASN A 335 3.10 -44.17 18.55
N THR A 336 1.96 -44.61 18.01
CA THR A 336 0.75 -44.89 18.78
C THR A 336 0.70 -46.33 19.30
N SER A 337 1.68 -47.16 18.94
CA SER A 337 1.77 -48.53 19.42
C SER A 337 2.28 -48.61 20.87
N GLU A 338 2.03 -49.75 21.51
CA GLU A 338 2.53 -50.03 22.87
C GLU A 338 4.02 -50.42 22.92
N ILE A 339 4.69 -50.57 21.76
CA ILE A 339 6.09 -50.99 21.65
C ILE A 339 6.99 -49.85 21.17
N VAL A 340 8.29 -49.98 21.38
CA VAL A 340 9.26 -49.08 20.73
C VAL A 340 9.32 -49.41 19.24
N ALA A 341 8.98 -48.45 18.38
CA ALA A 341 9.19 -48.55 16.95
C ALA A 341 10.68 -48.34 16.65
N LYS A 342 11.30 -49.29 15.96
CA LYS A 342 12.75 -49.32 15.71
C LYS A 342 13.10 -48.86 14.31
N ASP A 343 14.22 -48.16 14.19
CA ASP A 343 14.82 -47.74 12.93
C ASP A 343 13.82 -47.01 12.00
N VAL A 344 13.03 -46.12 12.59
CA VAL A 344 11.98 -45.37 11.92
C VAL A 344 12.61 -44.47 10.85
N THR A 345 12.14 -44.61 9.62
CA THR A 345 12.56 -43.77 8.49
C THR A 345 11.36 -43.13 7.81
N ALA A 346 11.55 -41.94 7.27
CA ALA A 346 10.56 -41.23 6.49
C ALA A 346 11.13 -40.89 5.11
N GLN A 347 10.38 -41.16 4.05
CA GLN A 347 10.78 -40.93 2.67
C GLN A 347 9.74 -40.08 1.95
N ILE A 348 10.19 -39.00 1.31
CA ILE A 348 9.37 -38.20 0.40
C ILE A 348 9.52 -38.70 -1.05
N GLN A 349 8.37 -38.84 -1.73
CA GLN A 349 8.27 -39.18 -3.13
C GLN A 349 7.63 -38.00 -3.88
N LEU A 350 8.41 -37.36 -4.75
CA LEU A 350 8.01 -36.21 -5.54
C LEU A 350 7.74 -36.62 -7.00
N PRO A 351 6.79 -35.96 -7.69
CA PRO A 351 6.61 -36.15 -9.13
C PRO A 351 7.76 -35.52 -9.94
N ALA A 352 7.83 -35.89 -11.21
CA ALA A 352 8.81 -35.33 -12.14
C ALA A 352 8.73 -33.80 -12.20
N GLY A 353 9.88 -33.14 -12.26
CA GLY A 353 9.99 -31.68 -12.27
C GLY A 353 10.18 -31.04 -10.90
N PHE A 354 10.18 -31.83 -9.81
CA PHE A 354 10.49 -31.37 -8.45
C PHE A 354 11.59 -32.21 -7.81
N ALA A 355 12.35 -31.60 -6.92
CA ALA A 355 13.43 -32.25 -6.17
C ALA A 355 13.50 -31.70 -4.74
N VAL A 356 14.14 -32.45 -3.85
CA VAL A 356 14.50 -31.99 -2.50
C VAL A 356 15.84 -31.25 -2.58
N VAL A 357 15.96 -30.11 -1.89
CA VAL A 357 17.24 -29.41 -1.74
C VAL A 357 18.27 -30.35 -1.09
N GLY A 358 19.42 -30.54 -1.73
CA GLY A 358 20.45 -31.47 -1.27
C GLY A 358 20.22 -32.93 -1.64
N ASN A 359 19.11 -33.27 -2.31
CA ASN A 359 18.75 -34.62 -2.80
C ASN A 359 18.58 -35.70 -1.71
N GLU A 360 18.46 -35.32 -0.43
CA GLU A 360 18.20 -36.25 0.67
C GLU A 360 16.69 -36.51 0.81
N THR A 361 16.18 -37.52 0.11
CA THR A 361 14.75 -37.86 0.11
C THR A 361 14.32 -38.78 1.25
N VAL A 362 15.28 -39.39 1.96
CA VAL A 362 15.04 -40.30 3.09
C VAL A 362 15.68 -39.70 4.34
N LYS A 363 14.92 -39.62 5.43
CA LYS A 363 15.36 -39.12 6.74
C LYS A 363 15.18 -40.22 7.78
N ASN A 364 16.17 -40.38 8.66
CA ASN A 364 16.14 -41.38 9.73
C ASN A 364 15.78 -40.70 11.06
N LEU A 365 14.76 -41.22 11.75
CA LEU A 365 14.29 -40.75 13.06
C LEU A 365 14.77 -41.62 14.23
N GLY A 366 15.46 -42.73 13.95
CA GLY A 366 15.92 -43.68 14.95
C GLY A 366 14.76 -44.44 15.59
N ASN A 367 14.82 -44.64 16.90
CA ASN A 367 13.78 -45.37 17.63
C ASN A 367 12.78 -44.39 18.25
N LEU A 368 11.48 -44.65 18.08
CA LEU A 368 10.41 -43.88 18.72
C LEU A 368 9.78 -44.71 19.84
N LYS A 369 9.78 -44.19 21.07
CA LYS A 369 9.08 -44.83 22.20
C LYS A 369 7.56 -44.72 22.01
N PRO A 370 6.76 -45.57 22.68
CA PRO A 370 5.31 -45.40 22.74
C PRO A 370 4.91 -43.97 23.11
N GLY A 371 3.95 -43.40 22.39
CA GLY A 371 3.44 -42.03 22.56
C GLY A 371 4.41 -40.91 22.17
N SER A 372 5.61 -41.23 21.67
CA SER A 372 6.58 -40.21 21.25
C SER A 372 6.35 -39.79 19.80
N THR A 373 6.57 -38.50 19.54
CA THR A 373 6.52 -37.91 18.20
C THR A 373 7.93 -37.59 17.69
N GLY A 374 8.23 -37.96 16.45
CA GLY A 374 9.35 -37.45 15.67
C GLY A 374 8.86 -36.54 14.54
N GLN A 375 9.73 -35.67 14.05
CA GLN A 375 9.40 -34.83 12.90
C GLN A 375 10.60 -34.65 11.97
N VAL A 376 10.33 -34.55 10.67
CA VAL A 376 11.34 -34.31 9.62
C VAL A 376 10.80 -33.29 8.64
N ALA A 377 11.69 -32.61 7.93
CA ALA A 377 11.32 -31.63 6.93
C ALA A 377 12.15 -31.79 5.66
N TRP A 378 11.55 -31.41 4.53
CA TRP A 378 12.20 -31.31 3.24
C TRP A 378 11.87 -29.96 2.61
N GLU A 379 12.88 -29.31 2.04
CA GLU A 379 12.69 -28.16 1.16
C GLU A 379 12.53 -28.65 -0.28
N VAL A 380 11.38 -28.40 -0.88
CA VAL A 380 11.04 -28.83 -2.23
C VAL A 380 11.23 -27.68 -3.22
N VAL A 381 11.95 -27.93 -4.31
CA VAL A 381 12.24 -26.96 -5.37
C VAL A 381 11.84 -27.48 -6.75
N PRO A 382 11.40 -26.61 -7.67
CA PRO A 382 11.23 -26.99 -9.06
C PRO A 382 12.61 -27.24 -9.71
N VAL A 383 12.71 -28.31 -10.50
CA VAL A 383 13.92 -28.62 -11.27
C VAL A 383 14.07 -27.59 -12.39
N LYS A 384 15.25 -26.99 -12.51
CA LYS A 384 15.54 -25.94 -13.50
C LYS A 384 15.12 -26.36 -14.91
N GLY A 385 14.34 -25.50 -15.58
CA GLY A 385 13.83 -25.73 -16.94
C GLY A 385 12.57 -26.60 -17.02
N SER A 386 12.09 -27.15 -15.90
CA SER A 386 10.81 -27.87 -15.85
C SER A 386 9.65 -26.88 -15.88
N LYS A 387 8.59 -27.23 -16.61
CA LYS A 387 7.31 -26.48 -16.54
C LYS A 387 6.63 -26.83 -15.23
N ILE A 388 6.24 -25.82 -14.47
CA ILE A 388 5.48 -25.98 -13.22
C ILE A 388 4.03 -26.28 -13.59
N PRO A 389 3.47 -27.46 -13.24
CA PRO A 389 2.08 -27.78 -13.51
C PRO A 389 1.16 -26.97 -12.57
N GLU A 390 -0.15 -26.91 -12.86
CA GLU A 390 -1.13 -26.24 -11.97
C GLU A 390 -1.26 -26.92 -10.59
N ARG A 391 -0.98 -28.23 -10.53
CA ARG A 391 -1.02 -28.99 -9.27
C ARG A 391 -0.07 -30.19 -9.31
N ILE A 392 0.38 -30.59 -8.13
CA ILE A 392 1.04 -31.87 -7.90
C ILE A 392 0.43 -32.61 -6.72
N VAL A 393 0.68 -33.92 -6.67
CA VAL A 393 0.50 -34.74 -5.48
C VAL A 393 1.84 -35.39 -5.16
N TYR A 394 2.30 -35.23 -3.92
CA TYR A 394 3.46 -35.94 -3.41
C TYR A 394 3.02 -36.96 -2.35
N LYS A 395 3.92 -37.88 -2.01
CA LYS A 395 3.69 -38.89 -0.99
C LYS A 395 4.83 -38.87 0.04
N VAL A 396 4.50 -39.05 1.31
CA VAL A 396 5.48 -39.39 2.34
C VAL A 396 5.17 -40.80 2.83
N LYS A 397 6.18 -41.69 2.79
CA LYS A 397 6.14 -43.04 3.35
C LYS A 397 6.95 -43.07 4.65
N VAL A 398 6.44 -43.74 5.67
CA VAL A 398 7.14 -44.00 6.93
C VAL A 398 7.21 -45.50 7.15
N ASP A 399 8.38 -45.98 7.56
CA ASP A 399 8.71 -47.39 7.70
C ASP A 399 9.49 -47.61 9.00
N ALA A 400 9.34 -48.79 9.62
CA ALA A 400 10.05 -49.18 10.83
C ALA A 400 10.28 -50.69 10.83
N SER A 401 11.35 -51.15 11.46
CA SER A 401 11.80 -52.55 11.33
C SER A 401 10.92 -53.57 12.08
N ASN A 402 10.02 -53.12 12.95
CA ASN A 402 9.23 -53.98 13.85
C ASN A 402 7.75 -53.58 14.01
N THR A 403 7.22 -52.70 13.14
CA THR A 403 5.80 -52.31 13.12
C THR A 403 5.38 -52.02 11.67
N ASP A 404 4.08 -52.03 11.42
CA ASP A 404 3.53 -51.76 10.08
C ASP A 404 3.93 -50.38 9.56
N ASP A 405 4.12 -50.28 8.24
CA ASP A 405 4.42 -49.05 7.54
C ASP A 405 3.16 -48.17 7.39
N ASN A 406 3.38 -46.88 7.09
CA ASN A 406 2.28 -45.95 6.81
C ASN A 406 2.68 -44.96 5.71
N GLN A 407 1.70 -44.36 5.06
CA GLN A 407 1.94 -43.36 4.02
C GLN A 407 0.80 -42.34 3.96
N VAL A 408 1.15 -41.11 3.59
CA VAL A 408 0.19 -40.04 3.34
C VAL A 408 0.48 -39.37 2.01
N GLN A 409 -0.58 -38.95 1.32
CA GLN A 409 -0.50 -38.14 0.12
C GLN A 409 -1.06 -36.76 0.40
N ARG A 410 -0.41 -35.74 -0.15
CA ARG A 410 -0.90 -34.37 -0.08
C ARG A 410 -0.71 -33.67 -1.41
N GLN A 411 -1.64 -32.77 -1.70
CA GLN A 411 -1.65 -31.98 -2.91
C GLN A 411 -1.08 -30.58 -2.65
N VAL A 412 -0.42 -30.04 -3.67
CA VAL A 412 0.01 -28.64 -3.73
C VAL A 412 -0.46 -28.04 -5.06
N ASN A 413 -1.14 -26.90 -5.01
CA ASN A 413 -1.50 -26.11 -6.19
C ASN A 413 -0.43 -25.07 -6.48
N PHE A 414 -0.29 -24.67 -7.74
CA PHE A 414 0.63 -23.64 -8.16
C PHE A 414 -0.09 -22.56 -8.97
N THR A 415 0.16 -21.32 -8.59
CA THR A 415 -0.41 -20.15 -9.26
C THR A 415 0.70 -19.27 -9.81
N PRO A 416 0.61 -18.81 -11.07
CA PRO A 416 1.61 -17.92 -11.63
C PRO A 416 1.73 -16.61 -10.83
N PRO A 417 2.93 -16.03 -10.69
CA PRO A 417 3.14 -14.79 -9.94
C PRO A 417 2.40 -13.60 -10.58
N PRO A 418 2.21 -12.49 -9.85
CA PRO A 418 1.71 -11.26 -10.43
C PRO A 418 2.67 -10.73 -11.50
N ARG A 419 2.12 -10.12 -12.55
CA ARG A 419 2.91 -9.51 -13.62
C ARG A 419 2.21 -8.24 -14.08
N PHE A 420 2.85 -7.10 -13.90
CA PHE A 420 2.25 -5.85 -14.30
C PHE A 420 2.52 -5.51 -15.77
N LYS A 421 1.50 -4.98 -16.42
CA LYS A 421 1.59 -4.19 -17.64
C LYS A 421 1.35 -2.73 -17.28
N THR A 422 2.25 -1.85 -17.71
CA THR A 422 2.22 -0.42 -17.36
C THR A 422 2.45 0.47 -18.56
N TRP A 423 1.84 1.65 -18.54
CA TRP A 423 2.13 2.74 -19.47
C TRP A 423 1.76 4.08 -18.83
N LEU A 424 2.33 5.15 -19.37
CA LEU A 424 2.12 6.52 -18.90
C LEU A 424 1.27 7.29 -19.92
N GLU A 425 0.41 8.17 -19.43
CA GLU A 425 -0.37 9.12 -20.22
C GLU A 425 -0.22 10.52 -19.61
N TYR A 426 0.32 11.44 -20.39
CA TYR A 426 0.63 12.82 -19.96
C TYR A 426 0.91 13.69 -21.21
N PRO A 427 0.84 15.03 -21.11
CA PRO A 427 1.25 15.91 -22.21
C PRO A 427 2.78 15.90 -22.35
N GLU A 428 3.29 15.33 -23.43
CA GLU A 428 4.74 15.32 -23.72
C GLU A 428 5.29 16.72 -24.05
N ASN A 429 4.45 17.60 -24.60
CA ASN A 429 4.83 18.96 -24.97
C ASN A 429 3.79 19.94 -24.41
N LEU A 430 4.25 20.85 -23.55
CA LEU A 430 3.42 21.95 -23.07
C LEU A 430 3.48 23.12 -24.06
N SER A 431 2.47 23.97 -24.03
CA SER A 431 2.35 25.13 -24.92
C SER A 431 2.44 26.43 -24.13
N VAL A 432 2.70 27.55 -24.82
CA VAL A 432 2.58 28.88 -24.23
C VAL A 432 1.31 29.53 -24.74
N ARG A 433 0.42 29.93 -23.83
CA ARG A 433 -0.76 30.72 -24.15
C ARG A 433 -0.82 31.94 -23.25
N TYR A 434 -0.96 33.13 -23.85
CA TYR A 434 -0.95 34.41 -23.14
C TYR A 434 0.25 34.58 -22.19
N GLY A 435 1.43 34.11 -22.64
CA GLY A 435 2.68 34.20 -21.88
C GLY A 435 2.78 33.27 -20.68
N ARG A 436 1.90 32.27 -20.56
CA ARG A 436 1.92 31.25 -19.50
C ARG A 436 1.99 29.86 -20.10
N ILE A 437 2.59 28.93 -19.36
CA ILE A 437 2.63 27.51 -19.73
C ILE A 437 1.21 26.93 -19.58
N GLU A 438 0.72 26.22 -20.60
CA GLU A 438 -0.59 25.56 -20.61
C GLU A 438 -0.51 24.16 -21.25
N PRO A 439 -1.07 23.10 -20.62
CA PRO A 439 -1.65 23.10 -19.28
C PRO A 439 -0.59 23.17 -18.15
N ASN A 440 -0.86 23.99 -17.12
CA ASN A 440 -0.09 24.04 -15.87
C ASN A 440 -1.04 24.42 -14.71
N PRO A 441 -1.43 23.48 -13.82
CA PRO A 441 -0.95 22.10 -13.71
C PRO A 441 -1.52 21.17 -14.80
N PHE A 442 -0.92 20.00 -14.94
CA PHE A 442 -1.37 18.92 -15.84
C PHE A 442 -1.45 17.57 -15.11
N ASN A 443 -2.18 16.62 -15.69
CA ASN A 443 -2.29 15.26 -15.18
C ASN A 443 -1.19 14.36 -15.77
N LEU A 444 -0.54 13.62 -14.88
CA LEU A 444 0.33 12.49 -15.20
C LEU A 444 -0.36 11.22 -14.72
N LEU A 445 -0.77 10.35 -15.64
CA LEU A 445 -1.50 9.14 -15.33
C LEU A 445 -0.60 7.93 -15.53
N LEU A 446 -0.44 7.11 -14.49
CA LEU A 446 0.12 5.76 -14.62
C LEU A 446 -1.03 4.77 -14.71
N HIS A 447 -1.09 4.05 -15.83
CA HIS A 447 -1.97 2.90 -15.97
C HIS A 447 -1.22 1.64 -15.54
N LEU A 448 -1.85 0.85 -14.70
CA LEU A 448 -1.27 -0.35 -14.09
C LEU A 448 -2.28 -1.50 -14.15
N LYS A 449 -1.93 -2.57 -14.86
CA LYS A 449 -2.75 -3.78 -14.95
C LYS A 449 -1.99 -5.01 -14.49
N ASN A 450 -2.58 -5.83 -13.63
CA ASN A 450 -2.02 -7.14 -13.29
C ASN A 450 -2.45 -8.19 -14.33
N GLU A 451 -1.54 -8.58 -15.22
CA GLU A 451 -1.73 -9.67 -16.19
C GLU A 451 -1.15 -11.01 -15.70
N GLY A 452 -0.82 -11.12 -14.40
CA GLY A 452 -0.34 -12.34 -13.76
C GLY A 452 -1.47 -13.25 -13.30
N GLY A 453 -1.10 -14.38 -12.69
CA GLY A 453 -2.05 -15.39 -12.21
C GLY A 453 -2.51 -15.19 -10.76
N SER A 454 -1.81 -14.35 -9.99
CA SER A 454 -2.06 -14.11 -8.57
C SER A 454 -2.14 -12.62 -8.24
N PRO A 455 -2.76 -12.24 -7.11
CA PRO A 455 -2.81 -10.84 -6.67
C PRO A 455 -1.41 -10.27 -6.43
N ALA A 456 -1.24 -8.99 -6.76
CA ALA A 456 -0.11 -8.21 -6.28
C ALA A 456 -0.53 -7.52 -4.97
N TYR A 457 0.24 -7.72 -3.90
CA TYR A 457 -0.06 -7.17 -2.58
C TYR A 457 0.75 -5.91 -2.29
N GLU A 458 0.20 -5.00 -1.48
CA GLU A 458 0.84 -3.74 -1.06
C GLU A 458 1.38 -2.92 -2.25
N VAL A 459 0.59 -2.84 -3.32
CA VAL A 459 0.92 -2.10 -4.53
C VAL A 459 0.96 -0.60 -4.23
N MET A 460 2.06 0.04 -4.60
CA MET A 460 2.29 1.48 -4.45
C MET A 460 2.93 2.03 -5.73
N GLY A 461 2.44 3.18 -6.18
CA GLY A 461 3.08 3.98 -7.22
C GLY A 461 3.76 5.21 -6.64
N GLN A 462 4.91 5.58 -7.18
CA GLN A 462 5.66 6.78 -6.81
C GLN A 462 6.13 7.50 -8.07
N VAL A 463 6.06 8.84 -8.09
CA VAL A 463 6.66 9.66 -9.14
C VAL A 463 7.80 10.51 -8.59
N ILE A 464 8.92 10.53 -9.30
CA ILE A 464 10.13 11.27 -8.97
C ILE A 464 10.28 12.40 -10.00
N LEU A 465 10.15 13.64 -9.53
CA LEU A 465 10.20 14.83 -10.37
C LEU A 465 11.60 15.46 -10.35
N PRO A 466 12.10 15.99 -11.49
CA PRO A 466 13.32 16.78 -11.56
C PRO A 466 13.07 18.23 -11.10
N PRO A 467 14.14 19.02 -10.85
CA PRO A 467 14.02 20.47 -10.72
C PRO A 467 13.25 21.10 -11.88
N GLY A 468 12.34 22.01 -11.58
CA GLY A 468 11.45 22.66 -12.58
C GLY A 468 10.07 22.03 -12.68
N MET A 469 9.86 20.86 -12.08
CA MET A 469 8.54 20.26 -11.87
C MET A 469 8.30 20.04 -10.38
N ASP A 470 7.05 20.22 -9.96
CA ASP A 470 6.64 20.07 -8.56
C ASP A 470 5.18 19.58 -8.51
N PHE A 471 4.77 19.09 -7.35
CA PHE A 471 3.40 18.65 -7.11
C PHE A 471 2.45 19.85 -7.00
N ALA A 472 1.23 19.69 -7.50
CA ALA A 472 0.17 20.64 -7.21
C ALA A 472 -0.19 20.62 -5.71
N GLN A 473 -0.92 21.62 -5.25
CA GLN A 473 -1.23 21.76 -3.82
C GLN A 473 -1.94 20.50 -3.29
N LYS A 474 -1.44 19.95 -2.17
CA LYS A 474 -1.92 18.72 -1.50
C LYS A 474 -1.71 17.42 -2.27
N GLU A 475 -1.06 17.45 -3.44
CA GLU A 475 -0.70 16.24 -4.16
C GLU A 475 0.47 15.52 -3.47
N LYS A 476 0.45 14.19 -3.48
CA LYS A 476 1.47 13.34 -2.85
C LYS A 476 2.34 12.64 -3.88
N MET A 477 3.62 12.50 -3.55
CA MET A 477 4.60 11.78 -4.36
C MET A 477 4.25 10.30 -4.52
N SER A 478 3.86 9.66 -3.42
CA SER A 478 3.56 8.23 -3.33
C SER A 478 2.05 8.01 -3.16
N LYS A 479 1.49 7.00 -3.84
CA LYS A 479 0.08 6.61 -3.75
C LYS A 479 -0.03 5.11 -3.54
N TYR A 480 -0.68 4.73 -2.43
CA TYR A 480 -0.96 3.35 -2.07
C TYR A 480 -2.26 2.87 -2.74
N ILE A 481 -2.19 1.72 -3.41
CA ILE A 481 -3.33 1.08 -4.10
C ILE A 481 -3.85 -0.10 -3.27
N GLY A 482 -2.98 -0.78 -2.52
CA GLY A 482 -3.35 -1.97 -1.76
C GLY A 482 -3.17 -3.24 -2.58
N VAL A 483 -4.26 -3.96 -2.87
CA VAL A 483 -4.20 -5.24 -3.59
C VAL A 483 -4.70 -5.04 -5.02
N LEU A 484 -3.92 -5.48 -6.01
CA LEU A 484 -4.33 -5.50 -7.41
C LEU A 484 -4.52 -6.95 -7.88
N LYS A 485 -5.78 -7.37 -8.08
CA LYS A 485 -6.14 -8.75 -8.41
C LYS A 485 -5.77 -9.12 -9.85
N PRO A 486 -5.66 -10.41 -10.18
CA PRO A 486 -5.46 -10.85 -11.58
C PRO A 486 -6.52 -10.24 -12.50
N GLY A 487 -6.06 -9.64 -13.60
CA GLY A 487 -6.89 -8.97 -14.60
C GLY A 487 -7.34 -7.55 -14.23
N GLU A 488 -7.18 -7.13 -12.98
CA GLU A 488 -7.57 -5.80 -12.50
C GLU A 488 -6.62 -4.72 -13.03
N GLU A 489 -7.19 -3.54 -13.28
CA GLU A 489 -6.51 -2.37 -13.79
C GLU A 489 -6.82 -1.18 -12.89
N TYR A 490 -5.79 -0.36 -12.63
CA TYR A 490 -5.89 0.83 -11.81
C TYR A 490 -5.13 1.98 -12.48
N VAL A 491 -5.67 3.19 -12.41
CA VAL A 491 -5.04 4.40 -12.90
C VAL A 491 -4.63 5.26 -11.72
N ILE A 492 -3.34 5.53 -11.58
CA ILE A 492 -2.80 6.44 -10.57
C ILE A 492 -2.64 7.82 -11.21
N PRO A 493 -3.46 8.82 -10.85
CA PRO A 493 -3.26 10.18 -11.31
C PRO A 493 -2.25 10.90 -10.42
N TRP A 494 -1.42 11.78 -10.98
CA TRP A 494 -0.72 12.83 -10.25
C TRP A 494 -0.95 14.17 -10.93
N MET A 495 -1.20 15.21 -10.14
CA MET A 495 -1.30 16.58 -10.64
C MET A 495 0.04 17.31 -10.48
N ILE A 496 0.68 17.58 -11.61
CA ILE A 496 2.03 18.15 -11.69
C ILE A 496 1.95 19.60 -12.17
N LYS A 497 2.74 20.49 -11.56
CA LYS A 497 2.93 21.86 -12.03
C LYS A 497 4.38 22.07 -12.47
N THR A 498 4.58 23.00 -13.39
CA THR A 498 5.92 23.41 -13.85
C THR A 498 6.28 24.79 -13.30
N SER A 499 7.58 25.01 -13.14
CA SER A 499 8.16 26.33 -12.88
C SER A 499 8.33 27.11 -14.17
N ASP A 500 8.18 28.42 -14.08
CA ASP A 500 8.43 29.36 -15.18
C ASP A 500 9.93 29.66 -15.38
N LEU A 501 10.82 29.09 -14.53
CA LEU A 501 12.26 29.35 -14.54
C LEU A 501 13.09 28.35 -15.36
N ILE A 502 12.54 27.17 -15.67
CA ILE A 502 13.25 26.07 -16.31
C ILE A 502 12.48 25.65 -17.55
N SER A 503 13.15 25.67 -18.70
CA SER A 503 12.61 25.21 -19.99
C SER A 503 13.42 24.04 -20.54
N GLY A 504 12.89 23.40 -21.59
CA GLY A 504 13.50 22.25 -22.25
C GLY A 504 12.86 20.92 -21.86
N LYS A 505 13.51 19.83 -22.26
CA LYS A 505 13.02 18.46 -22.06
C LYS A 505 13.45 17.94 -20.69
N LEU A 506 12.50 17.80 -19.77
CA LEU A 506 12.75 17.33 -18.40
C LEU A 506 12.31 15.87 -18.22
N PRO A 507 13.24 14.97 -17.84
CA PRO A 507 12.90 13.58 -17.54
C PRO A 507 12.31 13.43 -16.14
N PHE A 508 11.32 12.56 -15.97
CA PHE A 508 10.80 12.15 -14.67
C PHE A 508 10.77 10.63 -14.56
N GLY A 509 10.87 10.11 -13.34
CA GLY A 509 10.79 8.68 -13.05
C GLY A 509 9.45 8.31 -12.46
N VAL A 510 8.91 7.15 -12.81
CA VAL A 510 7.76 6.54 -12.11
C VAL A 510 8.16 5.14 -11.66
N GLU A 511 7.89 4.82 -10.40
CA GLU A 511 8.17 3.52 -9.82
C GLU A 511 6.90 2.85 -9.34
N VAL A 512 6.78 1.55 -9.59
CA VAL A 512 5.74 0.69 -9.00
C VAL A 512 6.41 -0.38 -8.17
N ARG A 513 5.97 -0.50 -6.93
CA ARG A 513 6.44 -1.51 -5.99
C ARG A 513 5.25 -2.34 -5.52
N SER A 514 5.51 -3.61 -5.23
CA SER A 514 4.57 -4.50 -4.55
C SER A 514 5.35 -5.48 -3.69
N LEU A 515 4.66 -6.23 -2.84
CA LEU A 515 5.27 -7.18 -1.93
C LEU A 515 5.79 -8.44 -2.63
N ASN A 516 5.15 -8.87 -3.72
CA ASN A 516 5.38 -10.17 -4.38
C ASN A 516 5.60 -10.06 -5.89
N SER A 517 5.98 -8.89 -6.39
CA SER A 517 6.42 -8.70 -7.77
C SER A 517 7.76 -7.97 -7.84
N PRO A 518 8.50 -8.11 -8.96
CA PRO A 518 9.60 -7.21 -9.26
C PRO A 518 9.15 -5.74 -9.26
N LYS A 519 10.04 -4.86 -8.81
CA LYS A 519 9.88 -3.41 -8.97
C LYS A 519 9.88 -3.04 -10.45
N ILE A 520 9.02 -2.11 -10.83
CA ILE A 520 8.97 -1.55 -12.18
C ILE A 520 9.39 -0.09 -12.11
N SER A 521 10.17 0.33 -13.09
CA SER A 521 10.59 1.71 -13.27
C SER A 521 10.33 2.15 -14.71
N LEU A 522 9.67 3.28 -14.86
CA LEU A 522 9.38 3.93 -16.13
C LEU A 522 10.03 5.31 -16.14
N ILE A 523 10.38 5.80 -17.32
CA ILE A 523 10.90 7.15 -17.51
C ILE A 523 10.00 7.84 -18.53
N GLY A 524 9.49 9.01 -18.16
CA GLY A 524 8.78 9.90 -19.07
C GLY A 524 9.55 11.21 -19.26
N ASN A 525 9.14 12.01 -20.24
CA ASN A 525 9.77 13.30 -20.52
C ASN A 525 8.71 14.35 -20.87
N VAL A 526 8.72 15.48 -20.17
CA VAL A 526 7.89 16.63 -20.51
C VAL A 526 8.77 17.73 -21.09
N THR A 527 8.40 18.24 -22.25
CA THR A 527 9.04 19.40 -22.86
C THR A 527 8.32 20.66 -22.40
N ILE A 528 9.02 21.49 -21.63
CA ILE A 528 8.57 22.79 -21.17
C ILE A 528 9.05 23.86 -22.16
N PRO A 529 8.15 24.66 -22.76
CA PRO A 529 8.56 25.71 -23.68
C PRO A 529 9.27 26.85 -22.94
N GLU A 530 10.18 27.53 -23.63
CA GLU A 530 10.79 28.75 -23.12
C GLU A 530 9.78 29.89 -23.10
N LEU A 531 9.70 30.58 -21.96
CA LEU A 531 8.90 31.78 -21.83
C LEU A 531 9.71 32.98 -22.33
N THR A 532 9.23 33.60 -23.41
CA THR A 532 9.84 34.81 -23.97
C THR A 532 9.17 36.06 -23.43
N SER A 533 9.96 37.13 -23.24
CA SER A 533 9.44 38.45 -22.89
C SER A 533 8.60 38.99 -24.04
N GLN A 534 7.33 39.24 -23.78
CA GLN A 534 6.40 39.62 -24.84
C GLN A 534 5.34 40.62 -24.40
N VAL A 535 4.86 41.39 -25.37
CA VAL A 535 3.68 42.24 -25.25
C VAL A 535 2.66 41.86 -26.31
N PHE A 536 1.41 41.76 -25.88
CA PHE A 536 0.30 41.32 -26.73
C PHE A 536 -1.01 41.95 -26.27
N MET A 537 -2.05 41.83 -27.09
CA MET A 537 -3.35 42.41 -26.79
C MET A 537 -4.40 41.30 -26.62
N VAL A 538 -5.31 41.48 -25.66
CA VAL A 538 -6.42 40.55 -25.40
C VAL A 538 -7.73 41.32 -25.42
N PRO A 539 -8.66 41.02 -26.35
CA PRO A 539 -9.98 41.65 -26.34
C PRO A 539 -10.79 41.13 -25.15
N LEU A 540 -11.58 42.01 -24.54
CA LEU A 540 -12.47 41.66 -23.42
C LEU A 540 -13.77 40.99 -23.87
N LYS A 541 -14.04 41.02 -25.18
CA LYS A 541 -15.23 40.48 -25.82
C LYS A 541 -14.82 39.88 -27.16
N GLU A 542 -15.31 38.69 -27.47
CA GLU A 542 -14.97 37.97 -28.71
C GLU A 542 -15.77 38.50 -29.92
N GLU A 543 -17.04 38.86 -29.71
CA GLU A 543 -17.92 39.41 -30.76
C GLU A 543 -18.21 40.89 -30.53
N ILE A 544 -17.93 41.73 -31.52
CA ILE A 544 -18.13 43.18 -31.42
C ILE A 544 -19.06 43.62 -32.55
N LYS A 545 -20.12 44.35 -32.22
CA LYS A 545 -21.04 44.94 -33.20
C LYS A 545 -20.86 46.43 -33.36
N THR A 546 -21.25 46.95 -34.50
CA THR A 546 -21.20 48.38 -34.80
C THR A 546 -21.99 49.19 -33.77
N GLY A 547 -21.39 50.25 -33.25
CA GLY A 547 -21.97 51.11 -32.21
C GLY A 547 -21.69 50.66 -30.77
N GLU A 548 -21.22 49.44 -30.54
CA GLU A 548 -20.89 48.93 -29.20
C GLU A 548 -19.57 49.50 -28.64
N TYR A 549 -19.46 49.48 -27.32
CA TYR A 549 -18.20 49.72 -26.61
C TYR A 549 -17.53 48.39 -26.28
N PHE A 550 -16.22 48.31 -26.47
CA PHE A 550 -15.42 47.13 -26.14
C PHE A 550 -14.08 47.56 -25.58
N GLY A 551 -13.47 46.71 -24.76
CA GLY A 551 -12.16 46.96 -24.17
C GLY A 551 -11.12 45.98 -24.69
N ILE A 552 -9.88 46.43 -24.72
CA ILE A 552 -8.71 45.62 -25.08
C ILE A 552 -7.66 45.82 -23.99
N ARG A 553 -7.16 44.71 -23.45
CA ARG A 553 -6.04 44.70 -22.50
C ARG A 553 -4.72 44.59 -23.24
N PHE A 554 -3.80 45.47 -22.88
CA PHE A 554 -2.42 45.44 -23.32
C PHE A 554 -1.63 44.72 -22.25
N MET A 555 -1.17 43.52 -22.56
CA MET A 555 -0.51 42.61 -21.64
C MET A 555 1.00 42.72 -21.81
N ALA A 556 1.73 42.70 -20.69
CA ALA A 556 3.13 42.31 -20.63
C ALA A 556 3.21 40.90 -20.03
N ALA A 557 4.07 40.05 -20.57
CA ALA A 557 4.37 38.75 -19.99
C ALA A 557 5.88 38.45 -20.01
N ASN A 558 6.35 37.92 -18.89
CA ASN A 558 7.71 37.43 -18.68
C ASN A 558 8.78 38.49 -18.94
N ILE A 559 8.53 39.73 -18.51
CA ILE A 559 9.47 40.85 -18.64
C ILE A 559 10.09 41.11 -17.28
N GLU A 560 11.36 40.80 -17.13
CA GLU A 560 12.10 41.05 -15.89
C GLU A 560 12.51 42.52 -15.78
N ASP A 561 12.67 43.01 -14.55
CA ASP A 561 13.22 44.34 -14.24
C ASP A 561 12.55 45.52 -14.97
N MET A 562 11.24 45.46 -15.21
CA MET A 562 10.47 46.56 -15.82
C MET A 562 10.59 47.86 -15.01
N HIS A 563 11.19 48.90 -15.59
CA HIS A 563 11.40 50.19 -14.90
C HIS A 563 10.66 51.35 -15.56
N GLU A 564 10.75 51.51 -16.88
CA GLU A 564 9.94 52.47 -17.63
C GLU A 564 9.26 51.79 -18.80
N VAL A 565 8.06 52.27 -19.14
CA VAL A 565 7.33 51.80 -20.31
C VAL A 565 6.82 52.99 -21.11
N SER A 566 7.00 52.89 -22.43
CA SER A 566 6.46 53.80 -23.44
C SER A 566 5.89 52.97 -24.58
N ILE A 567 4.58 53.11 -24.80
CA ILE A 567 3.83 52.37 -25.82
C ILE A 567 3.17 53.40 -26.73
N ARG A 568 3.33 53.23 -28.05
CA ARG A 568 2.55 53.91 -29.07
C ARG A 568 1.76 52.87 -29.85
N LEU A 569 0.44 52.98 -29.81
CA LEU A 569 -0.49 52.13 -30.54
C LEU A 569 -1.02 52.87 -31.75
N ALA A 570 -1.21 52.16 -32.85
CA ALA A 570 -1.95 52.63 -34.01
C ALA A 570 -3.21 51.77 -34.21
N TYR A 571 -4.31 52.41 -34.59
CA TYR A 571 -5.57 51.77 -34.94
C TYR A 571 -6.24 52.55 -36.08
N ASP A 572 -7.15 51.91 -36.81
CA ASP A 572 -7.92 52.58 -37.86
C ASP A 572 -9.03 53.48 -37.25
N PRO A 573 -8.94 54.82 -37.35
CA PRO A 573 -9.92 55.73 -36.78
C PRO A 573 -11.26 55.77 -37.54
N GLU A 574 -11.34 55.19 -38.74
CA GLU A 574 -12.59 55.06 -39.50
C GLU A 574 -13.43 53.89 -38.97
N VAL A 575 -12.77 52.82 -38.51
CA VAL A 575 -13.41 51.59 -38.03
C VAL A 575 -13.75 51.64 -36.54
N ALA A 576 -12.90 52.25 -35.71
CA ALA A 576 -13.14 52.37 -34.27
C ALA A 576 -12.70 53.74 -33.72
N LYS A 577 -13.23 54.11 -32.55
CA LYS A 577 -12.81 55.31 -31.82
C LYS A 577 -12.34 54.94 -30.42
N ALA A 578 -11.08 55.18 -30.10
CA ALA A 578 -10.59 55.08 -28.73
C ALA A 578 -11.30 56.11 -27.84
N MET A 579 -11.87 55.68 -26.72
CA MET A 579 -12.69 56.49 -25.82
C MET A 579 -11.95 56.82 -24.52
N TYR A 580 -11.27 55.83 -23.97
CA TYR A 580 -10.63 55.93 -22.66
C TYR A 580 -9.49 54.93 -22.55
N VAL A 581 -8.43 55.32 -21.85
CA VAL A 581 -7.33 54.43 -21.49
C VAL A 581 -7.28 54.34 -19.97
N SER A 582 -7.52 53.14 -19.47
CA SER A 582 -7.38 52.82 -18.05
C SER A 582 -5.96 52.37 -17.75
N ARG A 583 -5.52 52.71 -16.53
CA ARG A 583 -4.26 52.24 -15.96
C ARG A 583 -4.31 50.73 -15.76
N GLY A 584 -3.27 50.04 -16.20
CA GLY A 584 -3.14 48.60 -16.04
C GLY A 584 -2.75 48.16 -14.62
N THR A 585 -2.88 46.88 -14.34
CA THR A 585 -2.58 46.26 -13.04
C THR A 585 -1.10 46.36 -12.67
N LEU A 586 -0.19 46.45 -13.65
CA LEU A 586 1.24 46.62 -13.39
C LEU A 586 1.59 47.96 -12.73
N PHE A 587 0.68 48.94 -12.77
CA PHE A 587 0.87 50.22 -12.09
C PHE A 587 0.20 50.28 -10.72
N VAL A 588 -0.17 49.12 -10.17
CA VAL A 588 -0.90 48.99 -8.91
C VAL A 588 -0.14 48.05 -7.98
N LEU A 589 0.48 48.61 -6.93
CA LEU A 589 1.13 47.84 -5.88
C LEU A 589 0.16 47.56 -4.73
N LYS A 590 -0.03 46.28 -4.40
CA LYS A 590 -0.73 45.86 -3.18
C LYS A 590 0.28 45.72 -2.05
N LYS A 591 0.13 46.50 -0.97
CA LYS A 591 0.92 46.33 0.27
C LYS A 591 0.14 45.48 1.28
N GLU A 592 0.87 44.78 2.14
CA GLU A 592 0.35 43.90 3.21
C GLU A 592 -0.72 44.57 4.12
N SER A 593 -0.72 45.90 4.21
CA SER A 593 -1.64 46.68 5.04
C SER A 593 -2.91 47.18 4.33
N LEU A 594 -3.40 46.52 3.27
CA LEU A 594 -4.59 46.89 2.47
C LEU A 594 -4.56 48.29 1.79
N LYS A 595 -3.43 49.02 1.85
CA LYS A 595 -3.28 50.30 1.13
C LYS A 595 -2.68 50.05 -0.25
N THR A 596 -3.47 50.28 -1.29
CA THR A 596 -3.03 50.25 -2.69
C THR A 596 -2.19 51.49 -3.00
N LYS A 597 -0.98 51.31 -3.53
CA LYS A 597 -0.15 52.41 -4.07
C LYS A 597 -0.23 52.37 -5.60
N LEU A 598 -0.53 53.52 -6.19
CA LEU A 598 -0.52 53.68 -7.65
C LEU A 598 0.86 54.18 -8.07
N LEU A 599 1.46 53.51 -9.06
CA LEU A 599 2.74 53.89 -9.63
C LEU A 599 2.60 55.09 -10.59
N PRO A 600 3.69 55.84 -10.84
CA PRO A 600 3.64 56.99 -11.72
C PRO A 600 3.18 56.60 -13.13
N TRP A 601 2.19 57.33 -13.62
CA TRP A 601 1.53 57.09 -14.91
C TRP A 601 1.22 58.44 -15.54
N ILE A 602 1.73 58.66 -16.74
CA ILE A 602 1.47 59.89 -17.50
C ILE A 602 0.11 59.73 -18.17
N ASN A 603 -0.72 60.78 -18.11
CA ASN A 603 -2.03 60.75 -18.75
C ASN A 603 -1.89 60.36 -20.24
N PRO A 604 -2.58 59.30 -20.69
CA PRO A 604 -2.44 58.82 -22.05
C PRO A 604 -2.93 59.87 -23.05
N ASN A 605 -2.21 60.01 -24.17
CA ASN A 605 -2.59 60.91 -25.25
C ASN A 605 -3.29 60.12 -26.34
N ILE A 606 -4.53 60.50 -26.70
CA ILE A 606 -5.29 59.89 -27.78
C ILE A 606 -5.44 60.90 -28.93
N ASN A 607 -4.81 60.63 -30.07
CA ASN A 607 -4.99 61.41 -31.29
C ASN A 607 -6.00 60.73 -32.21
N HIS A 608 -7.28 61.10 -32.09
CA HIS A 608 -8.35 60.51 -32.89
C HIS A 608 -8.22 60.77 -34.40
N LYS A 609 -7.51 61.81 -34.84
CA LYS A 609 -7.34 62.10 -36.28
C LYS A 609 -6.35 61.16 -36.93
N GLN A 610 -5.33 60.74 -36.18
CA GLN A 610 -4.26 59.87 -36.67
C GLN A 610 -4.44 58.41 -36.23
N GLY A 611 -5.42 58.12 -35.37
CA GLY A 611 -5.60 56.78 -34.81
C GLY A 611 -4.45 56.36 -33.89
N LEU A 612 -3.82 57.30 -33.17
CA LEU A 612 -2.65 57.03 -32.33
C LEU A 612 -2.96 57.16 -30.83
N ILE A 613 -2.44 56.24 -30.02
CA ILE A 613 -2.53 56.28 -28.56
C ILE A 613 -1.12 56.17 -27.99
N THR A 614 -0.74 57.11 -27.12
CA THR A 614 0.55 57.06 -26.41
C THR A 614 0.32 56.83 -24.92
N ILE A 615 1.00 55.83 -24.37
CA ILE A 615 0.94 55.42 -22.96
C ILE A 615 2.37 55.44 -22.42
N MET A 616 2.58 56.12 -21.30
CA MET A 616 3.89 56.18 -20.64
C MET A 616 3.74 56.07 -19.13
N GLY A 617 4.67 55.37 -18.48
CA GLY A 617 4.67 55.25 -17.03
C GLY A 617 5.97 54.67 -16.49
N ASN A 618 6.13 54.78 -15.16
CA ASN A 618 7.28 54.28 -14.44
C ASN A 618 6.83 53.12 -13.52
N LEU A 619 7.56 52.01 -13.63
CA LEU A 619 7.33 50.73 -12.96
C LEU A 619 8.46 50.40 -11.96
N ALA A 620 9.31 51.36 -11.56
CA ALA A 620 10.52 51.12 -10.77
C ALA A 620 10.36 50.31 -9.47
N GLU A 621 9.18 50.34 -8.86
CA GLU A 621 8.87 49.58 -7.63
C GLU A 621 8.10 48.28 -7.89
N GLN A 622 7.90 47.91 -9.17
CA GLN A 622 7.14 46.73 -9.56
C GLN A 622 8.03 45.48 -9.58
N THR A 623 7.55 44.41 -8.97
CA THR A 623 8.21 43.11 -8.93
C THR A 623 7.52 42.05 -9.80
N GLU A 624 6.27 42.29 -10.19
CA GLU A 624 5.52 41.43 -11.09
C GLU A 624 6.10 41.49 -12.52
N LYS A 625 6.44 40.33 -13.08
CA LYS A 625 7.01 40.19 -14.44
C LYS A 625 5.95 40.18 -15.55
N SER A 626 4.68 40.06 -15.17
CA SER A 626 3.55 39.86 -16.07
C SER A 626 2.31 40.58 -15.54
N GLY A 627 1.52 41.17 -16.42
CA GLY A 627 0.27 41.83 -16.05
C GLY A 627 -0.26 42.77 -17.13
N VAL A 628 -1.28 43.56 -16.78
CA VAL A 628 -1.87 44.54 -17.69
C VAL A 628 -1.05 45.82 -17.63
N LEU A 629 -0.54 46.28 -18.76
CA LEU A 629 0.10 47.59 -18.92
C LEU A 629 -0.96 48.69 -19.01
N ALA A 630 -2.00 48.46 -19.81
CA ALA A 630 -3.12 49.38 -20.00
C ALA A 630 -4.38 48.61 -20.42
N GLU A 631 -5.54 49.23 -20.27
CA GLU A 631 -6.79 48.76 -20.89
C GLU A 631 -7.39 49.91 -21.69
N VAL A 632 -7.55 49.75 -23.01
CA VAL A 632 -8.12 50.79 -23.87
C VAL A 632 -9.53 50.39 -24.24
N TYR A 633 -10.47 51.31 -24.04
CA TYR A 633 -11.86 51.14 -24.43
C TYR A 633 -12.11 51.88 -25.74
N PHE A 634 -12.70 51.18 -26.69
CA PHE A 634 -13.05 51.67 -28.00
C PHE A 634 -14.57 51.68 -28.16
N LYS A 635 -15.05 52.49 -29.10
CA LYS A 635 -16.39 52.40 -29.68
C LYS A 635 -16.26 51.95 -31.13
N ALA A 636 -16.97 50.89 -31.50
CA ALA A 636 -17.06 50.43 -32.89
C ALA A 636 -17.85 51.45 -33.74
N LEU A 637 -17.28 51.90 -34.85
CA LEU A 637 -17.91 52.91 -35.72
C LEU A 637 -18.50 52.32 -36.98
N GLN A 638 -17.82 51.35 -37.60
CA GLN A 638 -18.23 50.69 -38.83
C GLN A 638 -17.90 49.19 -38.78
N PRO A 639 -18.65 48.35 -39.52
CA PRO A 639 -18.30 46.95 -39.69
C PRO A 639 -17.00 46.82 -40.50
N GLY A 640 -16.19 45.80 -40.21
CA GLY A 640 -14.92 45.56 -40.89
C GLY A 640 -13.81 45.06 -39.95
N LEU A 641 -12.62 44.82 -40.51
CA LEU A 641 -11.46 44.33 -39.76
C LEU A 641 -10.74 45.50 -39.08
N LEU A 642 -10.83 45.59 -37.75
CA LEU A 642 -10.04 46.51 -36.95
C LEU A 642 -8.66 45.91 -36.69
N THR A 643 -7.62 46.53 -37.23
CA THR A 643 -6.22 46.19 -36.91
C THR A 643 -5.70 47.19 -35.87
N ILE A 644 -5.16 46.67 -34.76
CA ILE A 644 -4.46 47.46 -33.74
C ILE A 644 -3.03 46.97 -33.67
N THR A 645 -2.09 47.88 -33.92
CA THR A 645 -0.67 47.58 -33.94
C THR A 645 0.09 48.33 -32.86
N PHE A 646 1.15 47.71 -32.39
CA PHE A 646 2.19 48.35 -31.62
C PHE A 646 3.15 49.06 -32.59
N ASP A 647 2.95 50.36 -32.80
CA ASP A 647 3.83 51.18 -33.64
C ASP A 647 5.18 51.44 -32.96
N GLU A 648 5.19 51.53 -31.63
CA GLU A 648 6.41 51.56 -30.83
C GLU A 648 6.15 50.95 -29.44
N VAL A 649 7.03 50.07 -28.98
CA VAL A 649 7.04 49.62 -27.58
C VAL A 649 8.47 49.67 -27.07
N LYS A 650 8.67 50.44 -26.00
CA LYS A 650 9.93 50.51 -25.27
C LYS A 650 9.64 50.20 -23.82
N ILE A 651 10.22 49.12 -23.32
CA ILE A 651 10.28 48.82 -21.90
C ILE A 651 11.76 48.76 -21.55
N SER A 652 12.19 49.54 -20.56
CA SER A 652 13.59 49.59 -20.13
C SER A 652 13.77 49.08 -18.72
N ASN A 653 14.98 48.61 -18.42
CA ASN A 653 15.41 48.24 -17.08
C ASN A 653 15.86 49.48 -16.27
N VAL A 654 16.27 49.26 -15.02
CA VAL A 654 16.75 50.33 -14.11
C VAL A 654 17.98 51.09 -14.64
N ASN A 655 18.76 50.48 -15.53
CA ASN A 655 19.93 51.11 -16.15
C ASN A 655 19.56 51.92 -17.41
N GLY A 656 18.31 51.85 -17.87
CA GLY A 656 17.83 52.49 -19.09
C GLY A 656 18.01 51.64 -20.36
N ASP A 657 18.49 50.39 -20.25
CA ASP A 657 18.63 49.50 -21.40
C ASP A 657 17.24 49.01 -21.85
N ILE A 658 17.00 49.01 -23.17
CA ILE A 658 15.73 48.51 -23.73
C ILE A 658 15.73 46.98 -23.70
N ILE A 659 14.68 46.42 -23.11
CA ILE A 659 14.46 44.97 -23.03
C ILE A 659 13.97 44.47 -24.40
N PRO A 660 14.57 43.42 -24.99
CA PRO A 660 14.04 42.80 -26.20
C PRO A 660 12.66 42.18 -25.98
N LEU A 661 11.69 42.51 -26.83
CA LEU A 661 10.32 42.04 -26.71
C LEU A 661 9.82 41.40 -28.00
N LYS A 662 9.13 40.28 -27.87
CA LYS A 662 8.22 39.80 -28.92
C LYS A 662 6.93 40.61 -28.85
N VAL A 663 6.45 41.09 -29.99
CA VAL A 663 5.29 41.97 -30.09
C VAL A 663 4.22 41.30 -30.94
N GLU A 664 3.01 41.15 -30.40
CA GLU A 664 1.87 40.57 -31.11
C GLU A 664 0.77 41.61 -31.27
N ASN A 665 0.50 41.97 -32.53
CA ASN A 665 -0.61 42.85 -32.92
C ASN A 665 -1.95 42.11 -32.86
N LEU A 666 -3.06 42.85 -32.93
CA LEU A 666 -4.39 42.29 -32.84
C LEU A 666 -5.25 42.71 -34.02
N GLU A 667 -5.94 41.74 -34.61
CA GLU A 667 -6.97 41.94 -35.60
C GLU A 667 -8.31 41.44 -35.03
N ILE A 668 -9.36 42.25 -35.13
CA ILE A 668 -10.70 41.89 -34.67
C ILE A 668 -11.72 42.28 -35.73
N GLU A 669 -12.65 41.38 -36.01
CA GLU A 669 -13.76 41.65 -36.92
C GLU A 669 -14.91 42.35 -36.17
N ILE A 670 -15.35 43.50 -36.69
CA ILE A 670 -16.53 44.22 -36.22
C ILE A 670 -17.69 43.86 -37.15
N GLN A 671 -18.75 43.32 -36.55
CA GLN A 671 -19.97 42.92 -37.25
C GLN A 671 -20.95 44.09 -37.39
N GLU A 672 -21.91 43.95 -38.30
CA GLU A 672 -23.02 44.90 -38.48
C GLU A 672 -23.84 45.12 -37.19
#